data_AF-A0A4P1RVF4-F1
#
_entry.id   AF-A0A4P1RVF4-F1
#
_cell.length_a   1.000
_cell.length_b   1.000
_cell.length_c   1.000
_cell.angle_alpha   90.00
_cell.angle_beta   90.00
_cell.angle_gamma   90.00
#
_symmetry.space_group_name_H-M   'P 1'
#
loop_
_entity.id
_entity.type
_entity.pdbx_description
1 polymer ?
#
loop_
_entity_poly.entity_id
_entity_poly.type
_entity_poly.pdbx_seq_one_letter_code
_entity_poly.pdbx_strand_id
1 'polypeptide(L)'
;MERLVSYRLLMCVHFPGSRSCQKISLFIFVVFLLLRYKILRELGDGSCGHVYKARDMRTYEIVAVKRLKRKFFFWEEYTNLREVKILRKMNHPNIIKLKEVVKENNEIFFIFEYMDCNLYQLIKERQKPFSEEEIRCLMKQILQGLSHMHKKRFFHRDLKPENLLVTNDVLKIADFGLAREVSSMPPYTQYVSTRCEIDQLYKIYHILGTPDLTPFTIGANNFRLLDLVGHEVVQPMKLSDIIPNASLEAIDLITVSTCVSRPLRDPLELKLSRKMFWRLLSPDQNGIHNSAETSLSLSFGFCIKRKDYENGIERRVYCSIQPAWAGTAIPDPNLKIWDGPKPITILGSTGSIGTQTLNIVAEFPHRFKVVGLAAGSNVTLLADQVKTFKPQVVALRNESLIDELKEALADSEHQPEIITGEQGVIEVARHPDAATVVTGIVGCAGLKPTVAAIEAGKDIALANKETMIAGAPFILPLAHKHNIKILPADSEHSAIFQCIQGLPVGALRKILLTASGGAFREWPVEKMKDIKVSDALKHPIWTLGRKITVDSATLFNKGLEVIEAHYLFGAEYDDIEIVIHPQSIIHSMIETQDSSVIAQLGLPDMRLPLLYTLSWPERIYCSEITWPRLDLSKYGSLTFQAPDNVKFPSVNLCYAAGRAGGTMTGVLSAANEKAVELFVEEKISYLDIFKVVELTCEEHQKELVASPSLEEIIHYDQWARQHAANLQKTLSY
;
A
#
# COMPACT_ATOMS: atom_id res chain seq x y z
N MET A 1 56.53 -37.27 9.71
CA MET A 1 57.56 -37.76 8.78
C MET A 1 56.84 -38.45 7.64
N GLU A 2 56.56 -37.72 6.57
CA GLU A 2 57.40 -37.67 5.36
C GLU A 2 56.97 -38.73 4.34
N ARG A 3 56.15 -38.31 3.36
CA ARG A 3 56.61 -38.11 1.97
C ARG A 3 55.44 -37.69 1.09
N LEU A 4 55.49 -36.40 0.74
CA LEU A 4 54.91 -35.83 -0.46
C LEU A 4 55.49 -36.52 -1.71
N VAL A 5 54.74 -36.41 -2.81
CA VAL A 5 55.17 -36.19 -4.21
C VAL A 5 54.70 -37.25 -5.22
N SER A 6 53.92 -36.72 -6.19
CA SER A 6 53.69 -37.18 -7.56
C SER A 6 52.74 -38.36 -7.75
N TYR A 7 51.69 -38.27 -8.57
CA TYR A 7 51.76 -37.96 -10.01
C TYR A 7 50.44 -37.46 -10.63
N ARG A 8 50.55 -36.45 -11.52
CA ARG A 8 49.82 -36.13 -12.79
C ARG A 8 48.28 -36.16 -12.84
N LEU A 9 47.59 -35.06 -13.17
CA LEU A 9 47.45 -34.39 -14.48
C LEU A 9 46.68 -35.21 -15.54
N LEU A 10 45.60 -34.59 -16.05
CA LEU A 10 44.90 -34.81 -17.32
C LEU A 10 43.98 -36.04 -17.49
N MET A 11 42.67 -35.78 -17.65
CA MET A 11 42.02 -35.92 -18.96
C MET A 11 40.65 -35.22 -18.99
N CYS A 12 40.61 -34.05 -19.63
CA CYS A 12 39.40 -33.55 -20.28
C CYS A 12 39.17 -34.42 -21.52
N VAL A 13 38.08 -35.19 -21.54
CA VAL A 13 37.51 -35.72 -22.79
C VAL A 13 36.23 -34.95 -23.05
N HIS A 14 36.26 -34.16 -24.12
CA HIS A 14 35.12 -33.49 -24.71
C HIS A 14 34.18 -34.53 -25.33
N PHE A 15 32.93 -34.57 -24.88
CA PHE A 15 31.81 -35.15 -25.65
C PHE A 15 30.85 -34.02 -26.00
N PRO A 16 30.59 -33.73 -27.29
CA PRO A 16 29.58 -32.76 -27.67
C PRO A 16 28.19 -33.43 -27.56
N GLY A 17 27.29 -32.81 -26.81
CA GLY A 17 25.86 -33.15 -26.81
C GLY A 17 25.40 -34.02 -25.63
N SER A 18 25.02 -33.38 -24.53
CA SER A 18 23.80 -33.71 -23.76
C SER A 18 23.70 -32.83 -22.52
N ARG A 19 22.47 -32.41 -22.21
CA ARG A 19 22.09 -31.59 -21.05
C ARG A 19 22.51 -32.27 -19.74
N SER A 20 23.49 -31.75 -19.01
CA SER A 20 23.77 -32.12 -17.60
C SER A 20 24.80 -31.21 -16.91
N CYS A 21 24.76 -29.89 -17.12
CA CYS A 21 25.64 -28.96 -16.39
C CYS A 21 24.99 -28.51 -15.07
N GLN A 22 24.73 -29.46 -14.16
CA GLN A 22 24.29 -29.17 -12.78
C GLN A 22 24.82 -30.17 -11.73
N LYS A 23 25.53 -31.23 -12.14
CA LYS A 23 25.96 -32.31 -11.22
C LYS A 23 27.44 -32.28 -10.80
N ILE A 24 28.26 -31.38 -11.32
CA ILE A 24 29.70 -31.34 -11.02
C ILE A 24 30.01 -30.52 -9.75
N SER A 25 29.11 -29.64 -9.31
CA SER A 25 29.28 -28.91 -8.04
C SER A 25 29.14 -29.79 -6.79
N LEU A 26 28.64 -31.02 -6.91
CA LEU A 26 28.39 -31.91 -5.77
C LEU A 26 29.62 -32.73 -5.35
N PHE A 27 30.58 -32.96 -6.27
CA PHE A 27 31.63 -33.96 -6.07
C PHE A 27 32.90 -33.42 -5.39
N ILE A 28 33.12 -32.11 -5.39
CA ILE A 28 34.29 -31.47 -4.76
C ILE A 28 33.99 -30.98 -3.32
N PHE A 29 32.73 -31.09 -2.89
CA PHE A 29 32.24 -30.55 -1.62
C PHE A 29 32.51 -31.42 -0.38
N VAL A 30 33.32 -32.47 -0.52
CA VAL A 30 33.16 -33.71 0.26
C VAL A 30 34.33 -34.05 1.21
N VAL A 31 35.43 -33.30 1.21
CA VAL A 31 36.70 -33.94 1.62
C VAL A 31 37.09 -33.86 3.11
N PHE A 32 36.31 -33.32 4.06
CA PHE A 32 36.65 -33.52 5.49
C PHE A 32 35.47 -33.81 6.47
N LEU A 33 34.23 -33.32 6.24
CA LEU A 33 33.08 -33.59 7.13
C LEU A 33 32.55 -35.03 7.02
N LEU A 34 32.92 -35.73 5.93
CA LEU A 34 32.44 -37.07 5.59
C LEU A 34 33.14 -38.24 6.30
N LEU A 35 34.22 -38.01 7.07
CA LEU A 35 34.76 -39.08 7.90
C LEU A 35 33.91 -39.35 9.15
N ARG A 36 33.29 -38.29 9.72
CA ARG A 36 32.45 -38.44 10.92
C ARG A 36 30.95 -38.48 10.61
N TYR A 37 30.42 -37.69 9.67
CA TYR A 37 28.98 -37.70 9.39
C TYR A 37 28.70 -38.22 7.98
N LYS A 38 28.20 -39.46 7.90
CA LYS A 38 27.79 -40.05 6.64
C LYS A 38 26.39 -39.55 6.26
N ILE A 39 26.31 -38.68 5.27
CA ILE A 39 25.03 -38.21 4.72
C ILE A 39 24.26 -39.38 4.12
N LEU A 40 22.99 -39.51 4.51
CA LEU A 40 22.07 -40.57 4.07
C LEU A 40 21.09 -40.07 3.01
N ARG A 41 20.45 -38.92 3.25
CA ARG A 41 19.53 -38.26 2.31
C ARG A 41 19.34 -36.79 2.67
N GLU A 42 18.89 -36.00 1.71
CA GLU A 42 18.40 -34.64 1.96
C GLU A 42 17.00 -34.69 2.58
N LEU A 43 16.73 -33.82 3.55
CA LEU A 43 15.45 -33.69 4.25
C LEU A 43 14.67 -32.43 3.80
N GLY A 44 15.37 -31.37 3.37
CA GLY A 44 14.75 -30.18 2.81
C GLY A 44 15.74 -29.04 2.52
N ASP A 45 15.34 -28.14 1.62
CA ASP A 45 16.04 -26.90 1.30
C ASP A 45 15.18 -25.69 1.70
N GLY A 46 15.69 -24.89 2.64
CA GLY A 46 14.99 -23.70 3.15
C GLY A 46 15.76 -22.40 2.88
N SER A 47 15.13 -21.27 3.24
CA SER A 47 15.75 -19.94 3.16
C SER A 47 17.06 -19.84 3.95
N CYS A 48 17.15 -20.56 5.08
CA CYS A 48 18.29 -20.51 6.00
C CYS A 48 19.38 -21.56 5.73
N GLY A 49 19.13 -22.59 4.90
CA GLY A 49 20.09 -23.69 4.73
C GLY A 49 19.51 -24.97 4.13
N HIS A 50 20.39 -25.91 3.79
CA HIS A 50 20.01 -27.28 3.39
C HIS A 50 20.09 -28.20 4.60
N VAL A 51 19.10 -29.07 4.80
CA VAL A 51 19.06 -30.02 5.93
C VAL A 51 19.19 -31.45 5.40
N TYR A 52 20.11 -32.21 5.98
CA TYR A 52 20.40 -33.58 5.60
C TYR A 52 20.20 -34.54 6.78
N LYS A 53 19.72 -35.74 6.51
CA LYS A 53 19.81 -36.88 7.44
C LYS A 53 21.21 -37.47 7.32
N ALA A 54 21.91 -37.65 8.44
CA ALA A 54 23.23 -38.25 8.46
C ALA A 54 23.35 -39.28 9.60
N ARG A 55 24.38 -40.12 9.52
CA ARG A 55 24.81 -41.01 10.61
C ARG A 55 26.15 -40.53 11.15
N ASP A 56 26.24 -40.27 12.46
CA ASP A 56 27.53 -40.06 13.13
C ASP A 56 28.26 -41.42 13.16
N MET A 57 29.39 -41.53 12.48
CA MET A 57 30.19 -42.73 12.37
C MET A 57 30.95 -43.08 13.65
N ARG A 58 30.99 -42.17 14.64
CA ARG A 58 31.58 -42.42 15.96
C ARG A 58 30.58 -43.06 16.92
N THR A 59 29.34 -42.56 16.95
CA THR A 59 28.29 -43.03 17.88
C THR A 59 27.27 -43.96 17.20
N TYR A 60 27.32 -44.06 15.87
CA TYR A 60 26.32 -44.71 15.02
C TYR A 60 24.91 -44.11 15.10
N GLU A 61 24.74 -42.97 15.78
CA GLU A 61 23.46 -42.27 15.92
C GLU A 61 23.04 -41.57 14.61
N ILE A 62 21.74 -41.52 14.38
CA ILE A 62 21.15 -40.71 13.31
C ILE A 62 21.00 -39.26 13.80
N VAL A 63 21.40 -38.31 12.96
CA VAL A 63 21.38 -36.87 13.23
C VAL A 63 20.82 -36.09 12.03
N ALA A 64 20.35 -34.87 12.29
CA ALA A 64 20.00 -33.90 11.25
C ALA A 64 21.12 -32.86 11.13
N VAL A 65 21.63 -32.65 9.92
CA VAL A 65 22.75 -31.75 9.61
C VAL A 65 22.22 -30.58 8.79
N LYS A 66 22.15 -29.38 9.37
CA LYS A 66 21.75 -28.14 8.68
C LYS A 66 22.99 -27.39 8.22
N ARG A 67 23.23 -27.36 6.90
CA ARG A 67 24.27 -26.54 6.25
C ARG A 67 23.73 -25.14 5.97
N LEU A 68 24.36 -24.12 6.53
CA LEU A 68 24.00 -22.72 6.26
C LEU A 68 24.44 -22.31 4.84
N LYS A 69 23.59 -21.56 4.12
CA LYS A 69 23.89 -21.04 2.76
C LYS A 69 24.96 -19.94 2.76
N ARG A 70 25.12 -19.23 3.87
CA ARG A 70 26.11 -18.14 4.04
C ARG A 70 27.48 -18.72 4.41
N LYS A 71 28.54 -18.21 3.76
CA LYS A 71 29.93 -18.52 4.11
C LYS A 71 30.43 -17.61 5.25
N PHE A 72 31.25 -18.16 6.13
CA PHE A 72 31.78 -17.51 7.32
C PHE A 72 33.30 -17.67 7.37
N PHE A 73 34.03 -16.56 7.36
CA PHE A 73 35.48 -16.56 7.28
C PHE A 73 36.11 -16.63 8.67
N PHE A 74 35.49 -15.98 9.67
CA PHE A 74 36.01 -15.94 11.05
C PHE A 74 35.23 -16.89 11.98
N TRP A 75 35.85 -17.31 13.09
CA TRP A 75 35.21 -18.20 14.07
C TRP A 75 34.18 -17.46 14.95
N GLU A 76 34.38 -16.17 15.20
CA GLU A 76 33.52 -15.34 16.06
C GLU A 76 32.17 -14.99 15.42
N GLU A 77 32.06 -15.09 14.08
CA GLU A 77 30.84 -14.72 13.36
C GLU A 77 29.68 -15.69 13.65
N TYR A 78 29.99 -16.95 13.95
CA TYR A 78 28.96 -17.98 14.10
C TYR A 78 28.57 -18.27 15.55
N THR A 79 29.50 -18.13 16.49
CA THR A 79 29.18 -18.13 17.94
C THR A 79 28.25 -16.96 18.28
N ASN A 80 28.26 -15.91 17.45
CA ASN A 80 27.34 -14.79 17.54
C ASN A 80 25.98 -14.98 16.86
N LEU A 81 25.76 -16.08 16.13
CA LEU A 81 24.46 -16.36 15.53
C LEU A 81 23.40 -16.53 16.61
N ARG A 82 22.26 -15.85 16.40
CA ARG A 82 21.17 -15.81 17.36
C ARG A 82 20.60 -17.20 17.65
N GLU A 83 20.37 -17.99 16.60
CA GLU A 83 19.85 -19.36 16.70
C GLU A 83 20.74 -20.22 17.63
N VAL A 84 22.07 -20.14 17.49
CA VAL A 84 23.04 -20.84 18.34
C VAL A 84 22.99 -20.35 19.79
N LYS A 85 22.94 -19.03 20.00
CA LYS A 85 22.86 -18.43 21.35
C LYS A 85 21.61 -18.85 22.10
N ILE A 86 20.47 -18.95 21.41
CA ILE A 86 19.21 -19.36 22.01
C ILE A 86 19.22 -20.86 22.29
N LEU A 87 19.54 -21.69 21.31
CA LEU A 87 19.53 -23.15 21.46
C LEU A 87 20.50 -23.65 22.53
N ARG A 88 21.67 -23.01 22.72
CA ARG A 88 22.59 -23.36 23.82
C ARG A 88 22.03 -23.05 25.22
N LYS A 89 21.03 -22.16 25.32
CA LYS A 89 20.35 -21.81 26.59
C LYS A 89 19.07 -22.64 26.82
N MET A 90 18.63 -23.42 25.83
CA MET A 90 17.41 -24.22 25.89
C MET A 90 17.76 -25.69 26.10
N ASN A 91 17.18 -26.31 27.13
CA ASN A 91 17.29 -27.75 27.35
C ASN A 91 15.96 -28.27 27.88
N HIS A 92 15.13 -28.81 26.97
CA HIS A 92 13.77 -29.24 27.27
C HIS A 92 13.36 -30.40 26.34
N PRO A 93 12.59 -31.40 26.79
CA PRO A 93 12.15 -32.53 25.96
C PRO A 93 11.38 -32.11 24.71
N ASN A 94 10.67 -30.97 24.74
CA ASN A 94 9.88 -30.44 23.60
C ASN A 94 10.56 -29.28 22.84
N ILE A 95 11.88 -29.13 22.95
CA ILE A 95 12.69 -28.20 22.13
C ILE A 95 13.79 -29.00 21.43
N ILE A 96 14.02 -28.74 20.15
CA ILE A 96 15.04 -29.45 19.37
C ILE A 96 16.44 -29.23 19.94
N LYS A 97 17.19 -30.31 20.16
CA LYS A 97 18.54 -30.25 20.74
C LYS A 97 19.59 -30.03 19.66
N LEU A 98 20.33 -28.93 19.76
CA LEU A 98 21.58 -28.71 19.05
C LEU A 98 22.70 -29.51 19.74
N LYS A 99 23.19 -30.57 19.10
CA LYS A 99 24.25 -31.44 19.63
C LYS A 99 25.62 -30.78 19.51
N GLU A 100 25.94 -30.25 18.34
CA GLU A 100 27.21 -29.55 18.09
C GLU A 100 27.11 -28.61 16.87
N VAL A 101 28.09 -27.72 16.73
CA VAL A 101 28.29 -26.86 15.56
C VAL A 101 29.66 -27.19 14.98
N VAL A 102 29.71 -27.50 13.70
CA VAL A 102 30.94 -27.86 12.98
C VAL A 102 31.22 -26.80 11.93
N LYS A 103 32.48 -26.33 11.86
CA LYS A 103 32.95 -25.42 10.81
C LYS A 103 33.97 -26.15 9.93
N GLU A 104 33.79 -26.08 8.62
CA GLU A 104 34.71 -26.64 7.63
C GLU A 104 34.64 -25.85 6.32
N ASN A 105 35.79 -25.56 5.69
CA ASN A 105 35.87 -24.87 4.41
C ASN A 105 35.08 -23.54 4.34
N ASN A 106 35.06 -22.77 5.43
CA ASN A 106 34.26 -21.55 5.61
C ASN A 106 32.75 -21.76 5.56
N GLU A 107 32.29 -22.98 5.78
CA GLU A 107 30.89 -23.36 5.90
C GLU A 107 30.59 -23.87 7.30
N ILE A 108 29.32 -23.77 7.67
CA ILE A 108 28.86 -24.05 9.02
C ILE A 108 27.70 -25.04 8.97
N PHE A 109 27.84 -26.05 9.81
CA PHE A 109 26.93 -27.16 9.93
C PHE A 109 26.42 -27.23 11.38
N PHE A 110 25.11 -27.18 11.54
CA PHE A 110 24.46 -27.43 12.82
C PHE A 110 24.04 -28.89 12.88
N ILE A 111 24.49 -29.60 13.90
CA ILE A 111 24.15 -31.01 14.14
C ILE A 111 23.06 -31.05 15.18
N PHE A 112 21.85 -31.41 14.77
CA PHE A 112 20.68 -31.58 15.62
C PHE A 112 20.41 -33.05 15.88
N GLU A 113 19.67 -33.34 16.95
CA GLU A 113 18.96 -34.62 17.00
C GLU A 113 18.01 -34.78 15.80
N TYR A 114 17.82 -36.01 15.35
CA TYR A 114 16.97 -36.29 14.20
C TYR A 114 15.52 -36.51 14.64
N MET A 115 14.59 -35.90 13.89
CA MET A 115 13.16 -36.12 14.00
C MET A 115 12.61 -36.70 12.68
N ASP A 116 11.57 -37.55 12.74
CA ASP A 116 11.11 -38.32 11.58
C ASP A 116 10.40 -37.46 10.53
N CYS A 117 9.54 -36.54 10.97
CA CYS A 117 8.80 -35.62 10.10
C CYS A 117 8.45 -34.31 10.83
N ASN A 118 7.88 -33.34 10.11
CA ASN A 118 7.22 -32.20 10.73
C ASN A 118 5.69 -32.41 10.83
N LEU A 119 5.02 -31.62 11.68
CA LEU A 119 3.59 -31.76 11.95
C LEU A 119 2.76 -31.55 10.68
N TYR A 120 3.19 -30.66 9.78
CA TYR A 120 2.52 -30.47 8.48
C TYR A 120 2.51 -31.75 7.63
N GLN A 121 3.67 -32.42 7.52
CA GLN A 121 3.79 -33.71 6.83
C GLN A 121 2.94 -34.78 7.52
N LEU A 122 2.98 -34.84 8.85
CA LEU A 122 2.16 -35.76 9.62
C LEU A 122 0.66 -35.56 9.39
N ILE A 123 0.20 -34.31 9.31
CA ILE A 123 -1.20 -33.98 8.97
C ILE A 123 -1.52 -34.45 7.55
N LYS A 124 -0.65 -34.15 6.59
CA LYS A 124 -0.86 -34.42 5.16
C LYS A 124 -0.86 -35.92 4.81
N GLU A 125 -0.03 -36.70 5.48
CA GLU A 125 0.15 -38.14 5.20
C GLU A 125 -0.91 -39.01 5.91
N ARG A 126 -1.66 -38.45 6.86
CA ARG A 126 -2.70 -39.16 7.60
C ARG A 126 -3.97 -39.33 6.77
N GLN A 127 -4.50 -40.55 6.76
CA GLN A 127 -5.79 -40.86 6.14
C GLN A 127 -6.98 -40.58 7.08
N LYS A 128 -6.74 -40.57 8.39
CA LYS A 128 -7.74 -40.28 9.42
C LYS A 128 -7.36 -39.00 10.17
N PRO A 129 -8.34 -38.13 10.49
CA PRO A 129 -8.12 -37.00 11.40
C PRO A 129 -7.48 -37.45 12.71
N PHE A 130 -6.82 -36.52 13.41
CA PHE A 130 -6.34 -36.81 14.76
C PHE A 130 -7.53 -37.06 15.68
N SER A 131 -7.40 -38.07 16.54
CA SER A 131 -8.28 -38.23 17.69
C SER A 131 -8.06 -37.10 18.70
N GLU A 132 -9.06 -36.82 19.52
CA GLU A 132 -8.95 -35.77 20.54
C GLU A 132 -7.78 -36.03 21.51
N GLU A 133 -7.52 -37.29 21.84
CA GLU A 133 -6.38 -37.73 22.65
C GLU A 133 -5.04 -37.33 22.02
N GLU A 134 -4.90 -37.55 20.71
CA GLU A 134 -3.69 -37.18 19.97
C GLU A 134 -3.51 -35.66 19.90
N ILE A 135 -4.59 -34.91 19.62
CA ILE A 135 -4.57 -33.44 19.61
C ILE A 135 -4.13 -32.91 20.98
N ARG A 136 -4.73 -33.43 22.06
CA ARG A 136 -4.42 -33.07 23.44
C ARG A 136 -2.95 -33.35 23.78
N CYS A 137 -2.43 -34.49 23.33
CA CYS A 137 -1.03 -34.86 23.53
C CYS A 137 -0.07 -33.92 22.80
N LEU A 138 -0.34 -33.61 21.53
CA LEU A 138 0.48 -32.69 20.73
C LEU A 138 0.47 -31.27 21.31
N MET A 139 -0.72 -30.75 21.64
CA MET A 139 -0.87 -29.42 22.21
C MET A 139 -0.15 -29.29 23.56
N LYS A 140 -0.25 -30.30 24.43
CA LYS A 140 0.46 -30.33 25.71
C LYS A 140 1.97 -30.17 25.50
N GLN A 141 2.55 -30.88 24.53
CA GLN A 141 3.98 -30.82 24.25
C GLN A 141 4.43 -29.48 23.67
N ILE A 142 3.64 -28.87 22.78
CA ILE A 142 3.90 -27.52 22.26
C ILE A 142 3.91 -26.52 23.42
N LEU A 143 2.90 -26.55 24.29
CA LEU A 143 2.77 -25.64 25.43
C LEU A 143 3.89 -25.82 26.45
N GLN A 144 4.33 -27.06 26.71
CA GLN A 144 5.47 -27.33 27.59
C GLN A 144 6.78 -26.75 27.02
N GLY A 145 7.00 -26.90 25.70
CA GLY A 145 8.14 -26.30 25.00
C GLY A 145 8.14 -24.77 25.10
N LEU A 146 7.02 -24.13 24.79
CA LEU A 146 6.87 -22.67 24.86
C LEU A 146 7.02 -22.15 26.29
N SER A 147 6.43 -22.82 27.28
CA SER A 147 6.55 -22.45 28.70
C SER A 147 8.01 -22.43 29.16
N HIS A 148 8.79 -23.44 28.80
CA HIS A 148 10.24 -23.46 29.11
C HIS A 148 10.96 -22.27 28.48
N MET A 149 10.64 -21.97 27.23
CA MET A 149 11.25 -20.91 26.45
C MET A 149 10.93 -19.52 27.02
N HIS A 150 9.67 -19.30 27.41
CA HIS A 150 9.20 -18.08 28.08
C HIS A 150 9.83 -17.90 29.46
N LYS A 151 9.99 -18.97 30.25
CA LYS A 151 10.73 -18.94 31.53
C LYS A 151 12.19 -18.50 31.35
N LYS A 152 12.79 -18.81 30.19
CA LYS A 152 14.13 -18.33 29.81
C LYS A 152 14.12 -16.96 29.15
N ARG A 153 12.97 -16.27 29.12
CA ARG A 153 12.73 -14.95 28.51
C ARG A 153 12.97 -14.92 27.00
N PHE A 154 12.55 -15.96 26.26
CA PHE A 154 12.58 -15.95 24.80
C PHE A 154 11.20 -16.21 24.18
N PHE A 155 10.93 -15.63 23.01
CA PHE A 155 9.79 -15.90 22.12
C PHE A 155 10.27 -16.49 20.79
N HIS A 156 9.53 -17.43 20.22
CA HIS A 156 9.86 -18.20 19.03
C HIS A 156 9.58 -17.40 17.76
N ARG A 157 8.41 -16.77 17.70
CA ARG A 157 7.92 -15.87 16.63
C ARG A 157 7.68 -16.50 15.25
N ASP A 158 8.03 -17.77 15.03
CA ASP A 158 7.74 -18.51 13.79
C ASP A 158 7.15 -19.89 14.09
N LEU A 159 6.14 -19.94 14.96
CA LEU A 159 5.47 -21.20 15.29
C LEU A 159 4.47 -21.55 14.17
N LYS A 160 4.73 -22.67 13.49
CA LYS A 160 3.90 -23.21 12.40
C LYS A 160 4.10 -24.72 12.30
N PRO A 161 3.16 -25.49 11.71
CA PRO A 161 3.26 -26.95 11.62
C PRO A 161 4.58 -27.47 11.00
N GLU A 162 5.20 -26.70 10.12
CA GLU A 162 6.50 -27.03 9.48
C GLU A 162 7.68 -26.95 10.46
N ASN A 163 7.56 -26.14 11.51
CA ASN A 163 8.58 -25.92 12.55
C ASN A 163 8.32 -26.76 13.83
N LEU A 164 7.30 -27.63 13.81
CA LEU A 164 7.01 -28.59 14.87
C LEU A 164 7.40 -29.97 14.39
N LEU A 165 8.46 -30.54 14.96
CA LEU A 165 9.02 -31.82 14.53
C LEU A 165 8.49 -32.96 15.41
N VAL A 166 8.20 -34.12 14.80
CA VAL A 166 7.55 -35.26 15.47
C VAL A 166 8.30 -36.57 15.20
N THR A 167 8.50 -37.36 16.25
CA THR A 167 9.06 -38.72 16.25
C THR A 167 8.44 -39.53 17.37
N ASN A 168 7.87 -40.71 17.10
CA ASN A 168 7.33 -41.63 18.13
C ASN A 168 6.46 -40.89 19.18
N ASP A 169 5.50 -40.09 18.72
CA ASP A 169 4.60 -39.25 19.53
C ASP A 169 5.27 -38.14 20.36
N VAL A 170 6.58 -37.95 20.24
CA VAL A 170 7.30 -36.83 20.83
C VAL A 170 7.36 -35.67 19.85
N LEU A 171 6.84 -34.51 20.27
CA LEU A 171 6.88 -33.25 19.52
C LEU A 171 7.96 -32.33 20.08
N LYS A 172 8.75 -31.72 19.18
CA LYS A 172 9.77 -30.71 19.50
C LYS A 172 9.63 -29.47 18.63
N ILE A 173 9.76 -28.30 19.25
CA ILE A 173 9.80 -27.02 18.56
C ILE A 173 11.18 -26.83 17.93
N ALA A 174 11.22 -26.43 16.66
CA ALA A 174 12.43 -26.19 15.88
C ALA A 174 12.38 -24.86 15.12
N ASP A 175 13.53 -24.49 14.54
CA ASP A 175 13.77 -23.25 13.79
C ASP A 175 13.69 -21.94 14.61
N PHE A 176 14.78 -21.65 15.31
CA PHE A 176 14.90 -20.48 16.18
C PHE A 176 15.51 -19.26 15.47
N GLY A 177 15.51 -19.24 14.13
CA GLY A 177 16.11 -18.15 13.34
C GLY A 177 15.47 -16.78 13.64
N LEU A 178 14.17 -16.78 13.95
CA LEU A 178 13.38 -15.57 14.23
C LEU A 178 13.11 -15.35 15.74
N ALA A 179 13.58 -16.25 16.59
CA ALA A 179 13.36 -16.17 18.03
C ALA A 179 14.07 -14.95 18.66
N ARG A 180 13.51 -14.41 19.76
CA ARG A 180 13.95 -13.17 20.41
C ARG A 180 13.89 -13.23 21.92
N GLU A 181 14.81 -12.53 22.58
CA GLU A 181 14.76 -12.29 24.02
C GLU A 181 13.68 -11.23 24.34
N VAL A 182 12.94 -11.41 25.44
CA VAL A 182 11.87 -10.49 25.91
C VAL A 182 12.41 -9.07 26.10
N SER A 183 13.68 -8.92 26.49
CA SER A 183 14.34 -7.63 26.76
C SER A 183 15.17 -7.11 25.57
N SER A 184 14.89 -7.52 24.34
CA SER A 184 15.67 -7.02 23.20
C SER A 184 15.54 -5.51 23.07
N MET A 185 16.64 -4.76 23.16
CA MET A 185 16.65 -3.32 22.90
C MET A 185 16.59 -3.03 21.38
N PRO A 186 16.11 -1.86 20.95
CA PRO A 186 16.04 -1.47 19.54
C PRO A 186 17.41 -1.53 18.83
N PRO A 187 17.43 -1.73 17.50
CA PRO A 187 16.28 -1.88 16.62
C PRO A 187 15.70 -3.30 16.62
N TYR A 188 14.38 -3.38 16.77
CA TYR A 188 13.65 -4.62 16.55
C TYR A 188 13.70 -4.97 15.05
N THR A 189 13.85 -6.25 14.68
CA THR A 189 13.82 -6.62 13.25
C THR A 189 12.45 -6.40 12.64
N GLN A 190 12.46 -6.17 11.32
CA GLN A 190 11.31 -6.13 10.43
C GLN A 190 10.22 -7.18 10.74
N TYR A 191 9.00 -6.78 10.41
CA TYR A 191 7.77 -7.53 10.56
C TYR A 191 7.92 -8.98 10.09
N VAL A 192 7.57 -9.91 10.98
CA VAL A 192 7.40 -11.33 10.64
C VAL A 192 5.90 -11.59 10.70
N SER A 193 5.36 -12.25 9.68
CA SER A 193 3.95 -12.46 9.31
C SER A 193 2.89 -12.66 10.41
N THR A 194 3.22 -12.98 11.67
CA THR A 194 2.23 -13.27 12.73
C THR A 194 2.48 -12.44 13.99
N ARG A 195 1.47 -11.70 14.44
CA ARG A 195 1.57 -10.70 15.54
C ARG A 195 1.52 -11.29 16.96
N CYS A 196 1.18 -12.57 17.15
CA CYS A 196 1.16 -13.20 18.48
C CYS A 196 1.39 -14.72 18.40
N GLU A 197 2.16 -15.30 19.33
CA GLU A 197 2.31 -16.77 19.46
C GLU A 197 0.98 -17.46 19.79
N ILE A 198 0.04 -16.75 20.41
CA ILE A 198 -1.31 -17.25 20.69
C ILE A 198 -2.11 -17.44 19.40
N ASP A 199 -1.98 -16.52 18.44
CA ASP A 199 -2.62 -16.66 17.12
C ASP A 199 -2.03 -17.84 16.34
N GLN A 200 -0.71 -18.05 16.44
CA GLN A 200 -0.04 -19.22 15.87
C GLN A 200 -0.54 -20.53 16.50
N LEU A 201 -0.68 -20.56 17.83
CA LEU A 201 -1.25 -21.71 18.56
C LEU A 201 -2.70 -21.99 18.17
N TYR A 202 -3.51 -20.93 17.99
CA TYR A 202 -4.91 -21.04 17.60
C TYR A 202 -5.06 -21.63 16.19
N LYS A 203 -4.20 -21.21 15.25
CA LYS A 203 -4.14 -21.78 13.89
C LYS A 203 -3.73 -23.25 13.91
N ILE A 204 -2.72 -23.60 14.71
CA ILE A 204 -2.30 -25.01 14.87
C ILE A 204 -3.45 -25.84 15.45
N TYR A 205 -4.15 -25.33 16.45
CA TYR A 205 -5.29 -26.01 17.06
C TYR A 205 -6.42 -26.27 16.05
N HIS A 206 -6.76 -25.28 15.22
CA HIS A 206 -7.76 -25.43 14.16
C HIS A 206 -7.36 -26.44 13.09
N ILE A 207 -6.08 -26.49 12.71
CA ILE A 207 -5.58 -27.45 11.71
C ILE A 207 -5.65 -28.89 12.22
N LEU A 208 -5.51 -29.11 13.53
CA LEU A 208 -5.51 -30.45 14.13
C LEU A 208 -6.93 -31.05 14.27
N GLY A 209 -7.99 -30.21 14.31
CA GLY A 209 -9.41 -30.60 14.29
C GLY A 209 -10.22 -30.04 15.48
N THR A 210 -11.49 -29.67 15.24
CA THR A 210 -12.44 -29.23 16.29
C THR A 210 -13.02 -30.43 17.06
N PRO A 211 -12.88 -30.51 18.40
CA PRO A 211 -13.49 -31.58 19.18
C PRO A 211 -15.02 -31.43 19.28
N ASP A 212 -15.71 -32.55 19.45
CA ASP A 212 -17.13 -32.59 19.82
C ASP A 212 -17.27 -32.03 21.25
N LEU A 213 -17.96 -30.89 21.38
CA LEU A 213 -18.10 -30.15 22.64
C LEU A 213 -19.22 -30.68 23.54
N THR A 214 -19.93 -31.73 23.12
CA THR A 214 -21.04 -32.33 23.86
C THR A 214 -20.71 -32.93 25.25
N PRO A 215 -19.46 -33.30 25.62
CA PRO A 215 -19.17 -33.76 26.99
C PRO A 215 -18.92 -32.63 28.00
N PHE A 216 -18.78 -31.37 27.57
CA PHE A 216 -18.47 -30.25 28.48
C PHE A 216 -19.75 -29.65 29.06
N THR A 217 -20.42 -30.39 29.95
CA THR A 217 -21.48 -29.82 30.78
C THR A 217 -20.91 -28.89 31.86
N ILE A 218 -21.41 -27.66 31.83
CA ILE A 218 -21.43 -26.65 32.90
C ILE A 218 -20.18 -25.76 33.00
N GLY A 219 -20.44 -24.49 32.72
CA GLY A 219 -19.53 -23.39 32.94
C GLY A 219 -19.23 -23.18 34.42
N ALA A 220 -17.96 -23.36 34.74
CA ALA A 220 -17.21 -22.71 35.81
C ALA A 220 -15.77 -23.24 35.67
N ASN A 221 -14.77 -22.35 35.65
CA ASN A 221 -13.33 -22.66 35.66
C ASN A 221 -12.59 -22.82 34.32
N ASN A 222 -12.65 -21.80 33.44
CA ASN A 222 -11.51 -21.53 32.54
C ASN A 222 -10.25 -20.99 33.27
N PHE A 223 -10.26 -20.98 34.60
CA PHE A 223 -9.06 -20.86 35.43
C PHE A 223 -8.18 -22.12 35.44
N ARG A 224 -8.66 -23.27 34.96
CA ARG A 224 -7.95 -24.56 35.12
C ARG A 224 -6.99 -24.97 34.00
N LEU A 225 -7.06 -24.35 32.82
CA LEU A 225 -6.00 -24.52 31.80
C LEU A 225 -4.73 -23.73 32.16
N LEU A 226 -4.86 -22.77 33.09
CA LEU A 226 -3.77 -22.02 33.71
C LEU A 226 -3.24 -22.69 35.01
N ASP A 227 -3.97 -23.64 35.60
CA ASP A 227 -3.56 -24.36 36.82
C ASP A 227 -2.50 -25.45 36.58
N LEU A 228 -2.18 -25.81 35.33
CA LEU A 228 -1.11 -26.78 35.02
C LEU A 228 0.31 -26.16 34.97
N VAL A 229 0.45 -24.86 35.25
CA VAL A 229 1.75 -24.15 35.27
C VAL A 229 2.08 -23.57 36.66
N GLY A 230 1.42 -24.07 37.71
CA GLY A 230 1.73 -23.69 39.10
C GLY A 230 3.15 -24.09 39.52
N HIS A 231 4.09 -23.14 39.47
CA HIS A 231 4.76 -22.58 40.65
C HIS A 231 5.84 -21.56 40.23
N GLU A 232 5.88 -20.48 40.99
CA GLU A 232 6.65 -19.23 40.88
C GLU A 232 6.09 -18.14 39.95
N VAL A 233 5.46 -17.19 40.65
CA VAL A 233 4.82 -15.94 40.27
C VAL A 233 5.54 -15.19 39.14
N VAL A 234 4.88 -15.11 37.98
CA VAL A 234 5.00 -13.94 37.09
C VAL A 234 3.68 -13.19 37.22
N GLN A 235 3.76 -11.94 37.69
CA GLN A 235 2.61 -11.04 37.81
C GLN A 235 1.86 -10.97 36.46
N PRO A 236 0.53 -11.14 36.42
CA PRO A 236 -0.24 -11.00 35.19
C PRO A 236 -0.21 -9.54 34.74
N MET A 237 0.43 -9.29 33.59
CA MET A 237 0.31 -8.02 32.89
C MET A 237 -1.15 -7.89 32.40
N LYS A 238 -1.81 -6.74 32.62
CA LYS A 238 -3.22 -6.55 32.27
C LYS A 238 -3.42 -6.72 30.76
N LEU A 239 -4.48 -7.42 30.37
CA LEU A 239 -4.83 -7.60 28.95
C LEU A 239 -5.13 -6.28 28.22
N SER A 240 -5.47 -5.21 28.96
CA SER A 240 -5.62 -3.84 28.45
C SER A 240 -4.32 -3.20 28.00
N ASP A 241 -3.18 -3.70 28.45
CA ASP A 241 -1.85 -3.15 28.16
C ASP A 241 -1.22 -3.82 26.92
N ILE A 242 -1.88 -4.87 26.38
CA ILE A 242 -1.45 -5.61 25.19
C ILE A 242 -2.28 -5.22 23.95
N ILE A 243 -3.45 -4.61 24.12
CA ILE A 243 -4.27 -4.13 22.99
C ILE A 243 -4.99 -2.83 23.35
N PRO A 244 -4.46 -1.66 22.98
CA PRO A 244 -5.30 -0.51 22.67
C PRO A 244 -5.90 -0.75 21.27
N ASN A 245 -7.24 -0.76 21.16
CA ASN A 245 -8.02 -0.72 19.92
C ASN A 245 -7.99 -1.96 18.99
N ALA A 246 -8.46 -3.13 19.46
CA ALA A 246 -8.94 -4.15 18.52
C ALA A 246 -10.28 -3.72 17.91
N SER A 247 -10.36 -3.61 16.58
CA SER A 247 -11.60 -3.29 15.88
C SER A 247 -12.59 -4.47 15.91
N LEU A 248 -13.89 -4.16 15.79
CA LEU A 248 -14.97 -5.15 15.70
C LEU A 248 -14.76 -6.13 14.53
N GLU A 249 -14.03 -5.74 13.47
CA GLU A 249 -13.69 -6.64 12.36
C GLU A 249 -12.68 -7.73 12.74
N ALA A 250 -11.81 -7.52 13.74
CA ALA A 250 -10.89 -8.57 14.21
C ALA A 250 -11.65 -9.69 14.96
N ILE A 251 -12.82 -9.37 15.52
CA ILE A 251 -13.74 -10.33 16.15
C ILE A 251 -14.60 -11.01 15.08
N ASP A 252 -15.02 -10.28 14.04
CA ASP A 252 -15.80 -10.85 12.92
C ASP A 252 -14.96 -11.74 11.98
N LEU A 253 -13.67 -11.43 11.74
CA LEU A 253 -12.79 -12.28 10.92
C LEU A 253 -12.50 -13.65 11.55
N ILE A 254 -12.50 -13.73 12.88
CA ILE A 254 -12.43 -14.99 13.63
C ILE A 254 -13.75 -15.77 13.49
N THR A 255 -14.86 -15.07 13.32
CA THR A 255 -16.19 -15.67 13.17
C THR A 255 -16.44 -16.17 11.73
N VAL A 256 -15.97 -15.44 10.72
CA VAL A 256 -16.28 -15.70 9.30
C VAL A 256 -15.41 -16.81 8.67
N SER A 257 -14.21 -17.10 9.19
CA SER A 257 -13.35 -18.18 8.64
C SER A 257 -13.75 -19.60 9.08
N THR A 258 -14.84 -19.78 9.83
CA THR A 258 -15.25 -21.10 10.37
C THR A 258 -16.40 -21.80 9.63
N CYS A 259 -16.87 -21.30 8.47
CA CYS A 259 -18.00 -21.91 7.77
C CYS A 259 -17.76 -22.16 6.28
N VAL A 260 -17.08 -23.27 5.95
CA VAL A 260 -17.35 -24.01 4.71
C VAL A 260 -17.84 -25.41 5.09
N SER A 261 -19.10 -25.50 5.52
CA SER A 261 -20.05 -26.54 5.09
C SER A 261 -21.41 -26.39 5.79
N ARG A 262 -22.40 -25.99 4.98
CA ARG A 262 -23.86 -26.01 5.16
C ARG A 262 -24.54 -24.91 6.00
N PRO A 263 -25.74 -24.46 5.55
CA PRO A 263 -26.43 -23.30 6.10
C PRO A 263 -27.42 -23.71 7.21
N LEU A 264 -27.44 -22.96 8.31
CA LEU A 264 -28.57 -22.96 9.25
C LEU A 264 -29.14 -21.55 9.35
N ARG A 265 -30.46 -21.50 9.16
CA ARG A 265 -31.34 -20.32 9.23
C ARG A 265 -31.70 -20.06 10.69
N ASP A 266 -31.80 -18.77 11.03
CA ASP A 266 -32.68 -18.12 12.04
C ASP A 266 -31.92 -17.15 12.99
N PRO A 267 -32.10 -15.82 12.87
CA PRO A 267 -31.41 -14.79 13.67
C PRO A 267 -31.88 -14.66 15.14
N LEU A 268 -32.86 -15.45 15.61
CA LEU A 268 -33.46 -15.25 16.94
C LEU A 268 -32.62 -15.82 18.10
N GLU A 269 -31.78 -16.84 17.87
CA GLU A 269 -30.94 -17.44 18.93
C GLU A 269 -29.71 -16.58 19.31
N LEU A 270 -29.23 -15.73 18.39
CA LEU A 270 -28.10 -14.81 18.66
C LEU A 270 -28.43 -13.66 19.61
N LYS A 271 -29.72 -13.41 19.91
CA LYS A 271 -30.15 -12.43 20.91
C LYS A 271 -30.07 -12.95 22.35
N LEU A 272 -30.05 -14.26 22.56
CA LEU A 272 -29.99 -14.86 23.91
C LEU A 272 -28.55 -14.96 24.44
N SER A 273 -27.55 -15.10 23.57
CA SER A 273 -26.13 -15.18 23.94
C SER A 273 -25.51 -13.81 24.30
N ARG A 274 -26.05 -12.69 23.79
CA ARG A 274 -25.59 -11.34 24.17
C ARG A 274 -26.06 -10.85 25.55
N LYS A 275 -27.12 -11.43 26.12
CA LYS A 275 -27.64 -11.06 27.46
C LYS A 275 -26.91 -11.72 28.62
N MET A 276 -26.16 -12.80 28.37
CA MET A 276 -25.42 -13.51 29.42
C MET A 276 -24.08 -12.83 29.77
N PHE A 277 -23.51 -12.04 28.84
CA PHE A 277 -22.19 -11.43 28.99
C PHE A 277 -22.19 -10.17 29.89
N TRP A 278 -23.32 -9.47 30.02
CA TRP A 278 -23.44 -8.23 30.81
C TRP A 278 -23.83 -8.42 32.28
N ARG A 279 -24.04 -9.65 32.75
CA ARG A 279 -24.42 -9.94 34.15
C ARG A 279 -23.29 -10.53 35.00
N LEU A 280 -22.08 -10.67 34.47
CA LEU A 280 -20.93 -11.28 35.14
C LEU A 280 -19.82 -10.29 35.57
N LEU A 281 -20.05 -8.98 35.45
CA LEU A 281 -19.08 -7.93 35.81
C LEU A 281 -19.65 -6.88 36.75
N SER A 282 -20.24 -7.30 37.86
CA SER A 282 -20.49 -6.40 38.99
C SER A 282 -20.09 -7.08 40.29
N PRO A 283 -19.08 -6.55 40.98
CA PRO A 283 -19.02 -6.62 42.43
C PRO A 283 -19.39 -5.24 43.01
N ASP A 284 -20.31 -5.26 43.96
CA ASP A 284 -20.69 -4.14 44.80
C ASP A 284 -19.51 -3.49 45.55
N GLN A 285 -19.52 -2.15 45.51
CA GLN A 285 -19.23 -1.14 46.54
C GLN A 285 -18.06 -1.32 47.54
N ASN A 286 -17.07 -0.41 47.48
CA ASN A 286 -17.00 0.81 48.33
C ASN A 286 -15.59 1.46 48.32
N GLY A 287 -15.53 2.80 48.23
CA GLY A 287 -14.55 3.58 48.99
C GLY A 287 -13.39 4.31 48.29
N ILE A 288 -13.68 5.52 47.77
CA ILE A 288 -12.94 6.79 48.00
C ILE A 288 -11.62 7.13 47.25
N HIS A 289 -11.67 8.35 46.66
CA HIS A 289 -10.65 9.36 46.30
C HIS A 289 -10.06 9.47 44.87
N ASN A 290 -10.60 10.47 44.15
CA ASN A 290 -9.98 11.48 43.28
C ASN A 290 -8.54 11.28 42.77
N SER A 291 -8.40 11.23 41.45
CA SER A 291 -7.66 12.25 40.67
C SER A 291 -7.91 12.08 39.17
N ALA A 292 -7.94 13.19 38.46
CA ALA A 292 -8.29 13.30 37.05
C ALA A 292 -7.16 12.82 36.13
N GLU A 293 -7.47 11.97 35.15
CA GLU A 293 -6.70 11.82 33.91
C GLU A 293 -7.66 11.57 32.74
N THR A 294 -7.86 12.63 31.95
CA THR A 294 -8.52 12.63 30.64
C THR A 294 -7.62 11.93 29.62
N SER A 295 -8.06 10.77 29.10
CA SER A 295 -7.51 10.19 27.86
C SER A 295 -8.58 10.21 26.77
N LEU A 296 -8.30 11.00 25.73
CA LEU A 296 -9.10 11.11 24.50
C LEU A 296 -8.84 9.88 23.63
N SER A 297 -9.78 8.93 23.59
CA SER A 297 -9.88 7.94 22.52
C SER A 297 -10.86 8.45 21.46
N LEU A 298 -10.36 9.00 20.35
CA LEU A 298 -11.18 9.27 19.17
C LEU A 298 -11.49 7.93 18.49
N SER A 299 -12.75 7.51 18.56
CA SER A 299 -13.28 6.39 17.78
C SER A 299 -13.75 6.95 16.44
N PHE A 300 -12.98 6.66 15.38
CA PHE A 300 -13.36 6.91 13.98
C PHE A 300 -14.00 5.61 13.45
N GLY A 301 -15.23 5.68 12.93
CA GLY A 301 -16.04 4.50 12.67
C GLY A 301 -17.17 4.74 11.69
N PHE A 302 -16.84 4.83 10.41
CA PHE A 302 -17.78 4.79 9.30
C PHE A 302 -18.39 3.37 9.18
N CYS A 303 -19.69 3.22 9.43
CA CYS A 303 -20.40 1.94 9.32
C CYS A 303 -21.55 2.05 8.31
N ILE A 304 -21.32 1.61 7.07
CA ILE A 304 -22.40 1.38 6.11
C ILE A 304 -23.17 0.14 6.56
N LYS A 305 -24.34 0.35 7.18
CA LYS A 305 -25.30 -0.73 7.41
C LYS A 305 -25.84 -1.23 6.06
N ARG A 306 -25.49 -2.45 5.66
CA ARG A 306 -26.22 -3.20 4.63
C ARG A 306 -27.68 -3.33 5.08
N LYS A 307 -28.60 -2.71 4.34
CA LYS A 307 -30.03 -3.05 4.41
C LYS A 307 -30.22 -4.34 3.62
N ASP A 308 -30.68 -5.38 4.30
CA ASP A 308 -31.07 -6.64 3.69
C ASP A 308 -32.26 -6.41 2.74
N TYR A 309 -32.02 -6.54 1.43
CA TYR A 309 -33.06 -6.82 0.45
C TYR A 309 -33.01 -8.31 0.17
N GLU A 310 -33.99 -9.05 0.70
CA GLU A 310 -34.22 -10.44 0.35
C GLU A 310 -34.71 -10.55 -1.11
N ASN A 311 -34.15 -11.54 -1.82
CA ASN A 311 -34.55 -12.06 -3.12
C ASN A 311 -34.35 -11.16 -4.35
N GLY A 312 -33.12 -11.18 -4.88
CA GLY A 312 -32.80 -10.79 -6.25
C GLY A 312 -31.37 -11.17 -6.59
N ILE A 313 -31.19 -11.93 -7.67
CA ILE A 313 -29.92 -12.38 -8.29
C ILE A 313 -28.76 -11.40 -8.01
N GLU A 314 -27.65 -11.88 -7.43
CA GLU A 314 -26.42 -11.11 -7.18
C GLU A 314 -25.95 -10.41 -8.46
N ARG A 315 -26.24 -9.11 -8.58
CA ARG A 315 -25.49 -8.23 -9.46
C ARG A 315 -24.30 -7.72 -8.65
N ARG A 316 -23.09 -8.20 -8.98
CA ARG A 316 -21.87 -7.41 -8.74
C ARG A 316 -22.15 -6.02 -9.29
N VAL A 317 -22.00 -4.98 -8.45
CA VAL A 317 -22.11 -3.59 -8.91
C VAL A 317 -20.88 -3.31 -9.75
N TYR A 318 -20.95 -3.67 -11.04
CA TYR A 318 -20.01 -3.16 -12.03
C TYR A 318 -20.20 -1.66 -12.09
N CYS A 319 -19.10 -0.89 -12.01
CA CYS A 319 -19.13 0.50 -12.40
C CYS A 319 -19.65 0.56 -13.84
N SER A 320 -20.85 1.15 -14.03
CA SER A 320 -21.47 1.25 -15.35
C SER A 320 -20.78 2.27 -16.26
N ILE A 321 -19.83 3.03 -15.73
CA ILE A 321 -19.11 4.09 -16.43
C ILE A 321 -17.87 3.49 -17.08
N GLN A 322 -17.76 3.64 -18.39
CA GLN A 322 -16.55 3.23 -19.11
C GLN A 322 -15.38 4.15 -18.73
N PRO A 323 -14.22 3.59 -18.34
CA PRO A 323 -13.04 4.38 -17.99
C PRO A 323 -12.48 5.11 -19.22
N ALA A 324 -11.60 6.08 -19.00
CA ALA A 324 -10.92 6.78 -20.09
C ALA A 324 -10.04 5.82 -20.94
N TRP A 325 -9.37 4.87 -20.27
CA TRP A 325 -8.46 3.89 -20.86
C TRP A 325 -8.64 2.53 -20.17
N ALA A 326 -9.45 1.63 -20.72
CA ALA A 326 -9.80 0.35 -20.10
C ALA A 326 -8.62 -0.67 -20.04
N GLY A 327 -7.61 -0.38 -19.22
CA GLY A 327 -6.41 -1.21 -19.01
C GLY A 327 -5.47 -1.33 -20.22
N THR A 328 -5.72 -0.56 -21.29
CA THR A 328 -4.88 -0.50 -22.49
C THR A 328 -4.94 0.89 -23.10
N ALA A 329 -3.82 1.32 -23.69
CA ALA A 329 -3.74 2.52 -24.50
C ALA A 329 -3.17 2.17 -25.87
N ILE A 330 -3.97 2.38 -26.91
CA ILE A 330 -3.59 2.13 -28.30
C ILE A 330 -3.78 3.43 -29.07
N PRO A 331 -2.74 3.92 -29.79
CA PRO A 331 -2.89 5.07 -30.66
C PRO A 331 -3.96 4.82 -31.73
N ASP A 332 -4.79 5.82 -31.97
CA ASP A 332 -5.75 5.78 -33.08
C ASP A 332 -4.97 5.70 -34.42
N PRO A 333 -5.25 4.72 -35.30
CA PRO A 333 -4.61 4.64 -36.60
C PRO A 333 -4.86 5.88 -37.48
N ASN A 334 -5.95 6.62 -37.24
CA ASN A 334 -6.28 7.87 -37.93
C ASN A 334 -5.92 9.09 -37.09
N LEU A 335 -4.82 9.03 -36.33
CA LEU A 335 -4.39 10.12 -35.46
C LEU A 335 -4.29 11.42 -36.27
N LYS A 336 -4.91 12.49 -35.77
CA LYS A 336 -4.85 13.80 -36.42
C LYS A 336 -3.41 14.32 -36.42
N ILE A 337 -2.79 14.31 -37.59
CA ILE A 337 -1.48 14.91 -37.84
C ILE A 337 -1.69 16.40 -38.06
N TRP A 338 -0.82 17.22 -37.48
CA TRP A 338 -0.89 18.68 -37.59
C TRP A 338 0.21 19.15 -38.53
N ASP A 339 -0.16 19.98 -39.50
CA ASP A 339 0.80 20.68 -40.35
C ASP A 339 1.45 21.80 -39.53
N GLY A 340 2.53 21.46 -38.82
CA GLY A 340 3.24 22.37 -37.92
C GLY A 340 3.03 22.06 -36.42
N PRO A 341 3.27 23.04 -35.53
CA PRO A 341 3.16 22.82 -34.10
C PRO A 341 1.71 22.58 -33.67
N LYS A 342 1.49 21.56 -32.83
CA LYS A 342 0.18 21.22 -32.27
C LYS A 342 -0.37 22.41 -31.46
N PRO A 343 -1.55 22.95 -31.82
CA PRO A 343 -2.12 24.09 -31.13
C PRO A 343 -2.74 23.67 -29.80
N ILE A 344 -2.41 24.36 -28.71
CA ILE A 344 -2.89 24.04 -27.36
C ILE A 344 -3.43 25.28 -26.64
N THR A 345 -4.38 25.06 -25.74
CA THR A 345 -4.82 26.06 -24.76
C THR A 345 -4.43 25.62 -23.36
N ILE A 346 -4.13 26.58 -22.49
CA ILE A 346 -3.66 26.31 -21.13
C ILE A 346 -4.57 27.04 -20.14
N LEU A 347 -5.34 26.27 -19.39
CA LEU A 347 -6.18 26.77 -18.32
C LEU A 347 -5.37 26.81 -17.02
N GLY A 348 -5.30 27.97 -16.36
CA GLY A 348 -4.42 28.16 -15.19
C GLY A 348 -2.95 28.36 -15.58
N SER A 349 -2.69 29.17 -16.61
CA SER A 349 -1.35 29.37 -17.20
C SER A 349 -0.30 29.91 -16.21
N THR A 350 -0.74 30.67 -15.20
CA THR A 350 0.12 31.27 -14.17
C THR A 350 0.35 30.36 -12.96
N GLY A 351 -0.25 29.16 -12.95
CA GLY A 351 -0.03 28.13 -11.92
C GLY A 351 1.16 27.23 -12.25
N SER A 352 1.51 26.33 -11.33
CA SER A 352 2.67 25.42 -11.48
C SER A 352 2.59 24.55 -12.75
N ILE A 353 1.42 23.99 -13.07
CA ILE A 353 1.23 23.21 -14.30
C ILE A 353 1.35 24.10 -15.53
N GLY A 354 0.73 25.28 -15.50
CA GLY A 354 0.73 26.23 -16.62
C GLY A 354 2.12 26.73 -16.96
N THR A 355 2.90 27.16 -15.97
CA THR A 355 4.28 27.66 -16.19
C THR A 355 5.21 26.55 -16.69
N GLN A 356 5.09 25.33 -16.15
CA GLN A 356 5.88 24.19 -16.61
C GLN A 356 5.51 23.76 -18.04
N THR A 357 4.21 23.80 -18.38
CA THR A 357 3.73 23.57 -19.74
C THR A 357 4.30 24.62 -20.71
N LEU A 358 4.30 25.89 -20.32
CA LEU A 358 4.88 26.97 -21.12
C LEU A 358 6.40 26.84 -21.28
N ASN A 359 7.12 26.35 -20.27
CA ASN A 359 8.55 26.03 -20.39
C ASN A 359 8.79 24.92 -21.44
N ILE A 360 7.92 23.90 -21.48
CA ILE A 360 7.96 22.86 -22.53
C ILE A 360 7.72 23.48 -23.90
N VAL A 361 6.72 24.35 -24.05
CA VAL A 361 6.43 25.02 -25.33
C VAL A 361 7.62 25.89 -25.77
N ALA A 362 8.24 26.62 -24.85
CA ALA A 362 9.41 27.46 -25.14
C ALA A 362 10.60 26.64 -25.65
N GLU A 363 10.80 25.42 -25.12
CA GLU A 363 11.85 24.51 -25.57
C GLU A 363 11.50 23.80 -26.89
N PHE A 364 10.22 23.52 -27.13
CA PHE A 364 9.73 22.81 -28.32
C PHE A 364 8.71 23.62 -29.16
N PRO A 365 9.07 24.84 -29.64
CA PRO A 365 8.14 25.73 -30.34
C PRO A 365 7.73 25.20 -31.73
N HIS A 366 8.49 24.25 -32.28
CA HIS A 366 8.17 23.56 -33.53
C HIS A 366 7.18 22.41 -33.34
N ARG A 367 6.93 21.99 -32.09
CA ARG A 367 6.01 20.89 -31.73
C ARG A 367 4.71 21.39 -31.12
N PHE A 368 4.74 22.51 -30.41
CA PHE A 368 3.57 23.05 -29.70
C PHE A 368 3.43 24.55 -29.93
N LYS A 369 2.18 25.00 -30.06
CA LYS A 369 1.84 26.42 -30.20
C LYS A 369 0.72 26.76 -29.23
N VAL A 370 0.90 27.80 -28.42
CA VAL A 370 -0.16 28.29 -27.55
C VAL A 370 -1.14 29.13 -28.38
N VAL A 371 -2.41 28.75 -28.39
CA VAL A 371 -3.47 29.54 -29.04
C VAL A 371 -4.36 30.27 -28.03
N GLY A 372 -4.37 29.84 -26.77
CA GLY A 372 -5.10 30.53 -25.72
C GLY A 372 -4.58 30.28 -24.30
N LEU A 373 -4.68 31.29 -23.45
CA LEU A 373 -4.27 31.25 -22.05
C LEU A 373 -5.41 31.71 -21.14
N ALA A 374 -5.64 31.02 -20.03
CA ALA A 374 -6.55 31.49 -18.99
C ALA A 374 -5.83 31.55 -17.64
N ALA A 375 -6.04 32.63 -16.88
CA ALA A 375 -5.49 32.80 -15.54
C ALA A 375 -6.52 33.36 -14.55
N GLY A 376 -6.20 33.26 -13.26
CA GLY A 376 -7.04 33.75 -12.18
C GLY A 376 -6.90 35.26 -11.97
N SER A 377 -5.81 35.66 -11.31
CA SER A 377 -5.58 37.05 -10.89
C SER A 377 -4.12 37.53 -11.03
N ASN A 378 -3.19 36.69 -11.50
CA ASN A 378 -1.78 37.08 -11.63
C ASN A 378 -1.54 37.81 -12.95
N VAL A 379 -1.84 39.11 -12.98
CA VAL A 379 -1.78 39.95 -14.18
C VAL A 379 -0.36 40.05 -14.73
N THR A 380 0.62 40.34 -13.88
CA THR A 380 2.02 40.53 -14.30
C THR A 380 2.55 39.32 -15.05
N LEU A 381 2.42 38.13 -14.45
CA LEU A 381 2.90 36.90 -15.10
C LEU A 381 2.09 36.57 -16.36
N LEU A 382 0.77 36.80 -16.35
CA LEU A 382 -0.04 36.60 -17.54
C LEU A 382 0.41 37.51 -18.70
N ALA A 383 0.68 38.79 -18.43
CA ALA A 383 1.14 39.73 -19.43
C ALA A 383 2.48 39.29 -20.05
N ASP A 384 3.43 38.83 -19.23
CA ASP A 384 4.71 38.28 -19.71
C ASP A 384 4.52 37.04 -20.60
N GLN A 385 3.60 36.15 -20.21
CA GLN A 385 3.26 34.97 -21.00
C GLN A 385 2.62 35.37 -22.34
N VAL A 386 1.74 36.38 -22.37
CA VAL A 386 1.13 36.88 -23.60
C VAL A 386 2.18 37.47 -24.54
N LYS A 387 3.08 38.31 -24.04
CA LYS A 387 4.16 38.91 -24.84
C LYS A 387 5.08 37.84 -25.44
N THR A 388 5.35 36.77 -24.69
CA THR A 388 6.24 35.68 -25.10
C THR A 388 5.58 34.73 -26.11
N PHE A 389 4.38 34.24 -25.81
CA PHE A 389 3.76 33.13 -26.55
C PHE A 389 2.74 33.59 -27.60
N LYS A 390 2.39 34.89 -27.60
CA LYS A 390 1.49 35.53 -28.58
C LYS A 390 0.19 34.73 -28.84
N PRO A 391 -0.55 34.33 -27.77
CA PRO A 391 -1.80 33.57 -27.92
C PRO A 391 -2.88 34.39 -28.63
N GLN A 392 -3.82 33.75 -29.33
CA GLN A 392 -4.90 34.46 -30.00
C GLN A 392 -5.94 35.01 -29.00
N VAL A 393 -6.26 34.20 -27.97
CA VAL A 393 -7.24 34.55 -26.94
C VAL A 393 -6.64 34.45 -25.54
N VAL A 394 -7.03 35.37 -24.66
CA VAL A 394 -6.61 35.39 -23.25
C VAL A 394 -7.82 35.60 -22.36
N ALA A 395 -7.92 34.82 -21.29
CA ALA A 395 -8.92 35.01 -20.26
C ALA A 395 -8.30 35.35 -18.91
N LEU A 396 -8.87 36.36 -18.24
CA LEU A 396 -8.60 36.66 -16.84
C LEU A 396 -9.90 36.53 -16.05
N ARG A 397 -9.93 35.58 -15.11
CA ARG A 397 -11.12 35.29 -14.32
C ARG A 397 -11.52 36.48 -13.44
N ASN A 398 -10.56 37.16 -12.84
CA ASN A 398 -10.85 38.32 -11.99
C ASN A 398 -11.09 39.57 -12.84
N GLU A 399 -12.36 39.90 -13.03
CA GLU A 399 -12.80 41.04 -13.85
C GLU A 399 -12.28 42.38 -13.32
N SER A 400 -12.03 42.50 -12.01
CA SER A 400 -11.54 43.75 -11.40
C SER A 400 -10.11 44.13 -11.82
N LEU A 401 -9.38 43.21 -12.46
CA LEU A 401 -7.97 43.37 -12.83
C LEU A 401 -7.76 43.50 -14.35
N ILE A 402 -8.84 43.66 -15.11
CA ILE A 402 -8.79 43.71 -16.57
C ILE A 402 -8.11 44.97 -17.08
N ASP A 403 -8.36 46.12 -16.46
CA ASP A 403 -7.72 47.37 -16.88
C ASP A 403 -6.21 47.33 -16.62
N GLU A 404 -5.78 46.72 -15.52
CA GLU A 404 -4.36 46.46 -15.22
C GLU A 404 -3.72 45.55 -16.28
N LEU A 405 -4.42 44.50 -16.74
CA LEU A 405 -3.92 43.63 -17.81
C LEU A 405 -3.81 44.38 -19.14
N LYS A 406 -4.79 45.21 -19.50
CA LYS A 406 -4.75 46.03 -20.72
C LYS A 406 -3.59 47.03 -20.68
N GLU A 407 -3.37 47.67 -19.53
CA GLU A 407 -2.26 48.58 -19.33
C GLU A 407 -0.91 47.85 -19.46
N ALA A 408 -0.77 46.69 -18.82
CA ALA A 408 0.44 45.86 -18.90
C ALA A 408 0.74 45.34 -20.32
N LEU A 409 -0.27 45.29 -21.20
CA LEU A 409 -0.16 44.87 -22.59
C LEU A 409 -0.14 46.05 -23.58
N ALA A 410 -0.28 47.30 -23.14
CA ALA A 410 -0.44 48.45 -24.03
C ALA A 410 0.75 48.64 -24.99
N ASP A 411 1.95 48.25 -24.58
CA ASP A 411 3.20 48.30 -25.34
C ASP A 411 3.53 47.01 -26.11
N SER A 412 2.68 45.98 -26.01
CA SER A 412 2.89 44.69 -26.67
C SER A 412 2.65 44.79 -28.18
N GLU A 413 3.59 44.26 -28.99
CA GLU A 413 3.43 44.09 -30.43
C GLU A 413 2.24 43.20 -30.81
N HIS A 414 1.88 42.27 -29.92
CA HIS A 414 0.78 41.33 -30.09
C HIS A 414 -0.35 41.65 -29.11
N GLN A 415 -1.54 41.90 -29.64
CA GLN A 415 -2.75 42.15 -28.87
C GLN A 415 -3.70 40.96 -29.00
N PRO A 416 -3.87 40.13 -27.96
CA PRO A 416 -4.83 39.03 -27.99
C PRO A 416 -6.27 39.55 -27.83
N GLU A 417 -7.25 38.74 -28.20
CA GLU A 417 -8.62 38.93 -27.75
C GLU A 417 -8.69 38.64 -26.23
N ILE A 418 -9.08 39.65 -25.43
CA ILE A 418 -9.21 39.51 -23.97
C ILE A 418 -10.68 39.28 -23.62
N ILE A 419 -10.97 38.15 -22.97
CA ILE A 419 -12.30 37.80 -22.48
C ILE A 419 -12.28 37.70 -20.95
N THR A 420 -13.31 38.18 -20.29
CA THR A 420 -13.32 38.34 -18.82
C THR A 420 -14.15 37.27 -18.14
N GLY A 421 -13.88 37.02 -16.85
CA GLY A 421 -14.73 36.20 -16.01
C GLY A 421 -14.65 34.70 -16.29
N GLU A 422 -15.56 33.94 -15.69
CA GLU A 422 -15.65 32.48 -15.90
C GLU A 422 -15.96 32.13 -17.36
N GLN A 423 -16.77 32.94 -18.04
CA GLN A 423 -17.11 32.73 -19.43
C GLN A 423 -15.86 32.80 -20.31
N GLY A 424 -14.94 33.73 -20.06
CA GLY A 424 -13.67 33.80 -20.79
C GLY A 424 -12.84 32.52 -20.65
N VAL A 425 -12.80 31.92 -19.46
CA VAL A 425 -12.09 30.65 -19.25
C VAL A 425 -12.70 29.52 -20.09
N ILE A 426 -14.03 29.49 -20.19
CA ILE A 426 -14.78 28.54 -21.03
C ILE A 426 -14.48 28.78 -22.52
N GLU A 427 -14.46 30.03 -22.98
CA GLU A 427 -14.11 30.39 -24.38
C GLU A 427 -12.70 29.94 -24.75
N VAL A 428 -11.72 30.17 -23.87
CA VAL A 428 -10.34 29.68 -24.07
C VAL A 428 -10.30 28.17 -24.16
N ALA A 429 -11.06 27.45 -23.32
CA ALA A 429 -11.09 25.99 -23.34
C ALA A 429 -11.67 25.43 -24.65
N ARG A 430 -12.69 26.09 -25.21
CA ARG A 430 -13.37 25.63 -26.44
C ARG A 430 -12.83 26.23 -27.74
N HIS A 431 -11.73 26.98 -27.69
CA HIS A 431 -11.21 27.73 -28.83
C HIS A 431 -11.08 26.85 -30.09
N PRO A 432 -11.59 27.29 -31.27
CA PRO A 432 -11.72 26.44 -32.45
C PRO A 432 -10.37 25.87 -32.94
N ASP A 433 -9.31 26.67 -32.87
CA ASP A 433 -7.97 26.24 -33.30
C ASP A 433 -7.28 25.28 -32.33
N ALA A 434 -7.76 25.15 -31.08
CA ALA A 434 -7.11 24.27 -30.12
C ALA A 434 -7.27 22.80 -30.53
N ALA A 435 -6.19 22.02 -30.38
CA ALA A 435 -6.21 20.57 -30.47
C ALA A 435 -6.43 19.93 -29.09
N THR A 436 -5.74 20.48 -28.10
CA THR A 436 -5.67 19.93 -26.75
C THR A 436 -5.75 21.06 -25.74
N VAL A 437 -6.48 20.81 -24.65
CA VAL A 437 -6.61 21.71 -23.51
C VAL A 437 -5.85 21.15 -22.33
N VAL A 438 -4.92 21.94 -21.79
CA VAL A 438 -4.20 21.59 -20.56
C VAL A 438 -4.96 22.14 -19.35
N THR A 439 -5.37 21.26 -18.42
CA THR A 439 -6.19 21.64 -17.26
C THR A 439 -5.33 21.91 -16.04
N GLY A 440 -4.85 23.15 -15.86
CA GLY A 440 -4.05 23.58 -14.70
C GLY A 440 -4.80 24.41 -13.65
N ILE A 441 -6.11 24.61 -13.81
CA ILE A 441 -6.97 25.21 -12.77
C ILE A 441 -7.06 24.23 -11.60
N VAL A 442 -7.07 24.70 -10.35
CA VAL A 442 -7.17 23.84 -9.16
C VAL A 442 -8.65 23.63 -8.78
N GLY A 443 -8.99 22.42 -8.32
CA GLY A 443 -10.31 22.10 -7.76
C GLY A 443 -11.42 21.98 -8.80
N CYS A 444 -12.68 21.92 -8.34
CA CYS A 444 -13.86 21.72 -9.21
C CYS A 444 -14.12 22.88 -10.19
N ALA A 445 -13.47 24.04 -10.01
CA ALA A 445 -13.55 25.17 -10.94
C ALA A 445 -13.07 24.82 -12.37
N GLY A 446 -12.24 23.77 -12.53
CA GLY A 446 -11.81 23.26 -13.83
C GLY A 446 -12.89 22.46 -14.60
N LEU A 447 -14.01 22.09 -13.96
CA LEU A 447 -14.99 21.17 -14.53
C LEU A 447 -15.76 21.77 -15.70
N LYS A 448 -16.38 22.95 -15.56
CA LYS A 448 -17.16 23.57 -16.66
C LYS A 448 -16.29 23.85 -17.90
N PRO A 449 -15.07 24.42 -17.79
CA PRO A 449 -14.19 24.56 -18.94
C PRO A 449 -13.83 23.22 -19.61
N THR A 450 -13.64 22.15 -18.81
CA THR A 450 -13.34 20.81 -19.33
C THR A 450 -14.53 20.24 -20.10
N VAL A 451 -15.76 20.40 -19.60
CA VAL A 451 -16.99 20.02 -20.32
C VAL A 451 -17.08 20.73 -21.66
N ALA A 452 -16.89 22.06 -21.68
CA ALA A 452 -16.94 22.84 -22.92
C ALA A 452 -15.85 22.45 -23.92
N ALA A 453 -14.65 22.10 -23.45
CA ALA A 453 -13.58 21.57 -24.29
C ALA A 453 -13.96 20.23 -24.93
N ILE A 454 -14.55 19.31 -24.17
CA ILE A 454 -15.02 18.02 -24.70
C ILE A 454 -16.12 18.23 -25.75
N GLU A 455 -17.11 19.09 -25.47
CA GLU A 455 -18.19 19.39 -26.41
C GLU A 455 -17.67 20.01 -27.71
N ALA A 456 -16.62 20.83 -27.63
CA ALA A 456 -15.93 21.43 -28.76
C ALA A 456 -14.92 20.49 -29.46
N GLY A 457 -14.86 19.23 -29.04
CA GLY A 457 -14.06 18.19 -29.67
C GLY A 457 -12.56 18.31 -29.40
N LYS A 458 -12.15 18.74 -28.20
CA LYS A 458 -10.75 18.96 -27.82
C LYS A 458 -10.26 17.85 -26.90
N ASP A 459 -9.09 17.28 -27.20
CA ASP A 459 -8.44 16.35 -26.28
C ASP A 459 -8.06 17.05 -24.97
N ILE A 460 -8.14 16.33 -23.85
CA ILE A 460 -7.90 16.89 -22.53
C ILE A 460 -6.56 16.37 -22.00
N ALA A 461 -5.60 17.26 -21.79
CA ALA A 461 -4.40 16.99 -21.01
C ALA A 461 -4.72 17.28 -19.53
N LEU A 462 -5.17 16.23 -18.84
CA LEU A 462 -5.76 16.31 -17.51
C LEU A 462 -4.67 16.34 -16.43
N ALA A 463 -4.41 17.53 -15.88
CA ALA A 463 -3.54 17.71 -14.71
C ALA A 463 -4.32 18.07 -13.42
N ASN A 464 -5.61 18.36 -13.53
CA ASN A 464 -6.48 18.62 -12.39
C ASN A 464 -7.22 17.32 -12.04
N LYS A 465 -6.77 16.66 -10.97
CA LYS A 465 -7.37 15.43 -10.48
C LYS A 465 -8.79 15.63 -9.95
N GLU A 466 -9.09 16.77 -9.34
CA GLU A 466 -10.41 17.06 -8.76
C GLU A 466 -11.51 17.08 -9.84
N THR A 467 -11.18 17.49 -11.06
CA THR A 467 -12.08 17.42 -12.22
C THR A 467 -12.46 15.98 -12.57
N MET A 468 -11.52 15.04 -12.49
CA MET A 468 -11.83 13.62 -12.68
C MET A 468 -12.55 13.03 -11.47
N ILE A 469 -12.09 13.32 -10.26
CA ILE A 469 -12.65 12.76 -9.02
C ILE A 469 -14.12 13.15 -8.84
N ALA A 470 -14.47 14.42 -9.05
CA ALA A 470 -15.83 14.91 -8.95
C ALA A 470 -16.64 14.71 -10.25
N GLY A 471 -15.98 14.90 -11.40
CA GLY A 471 -16.64 15.02 -12.70
C GLY A 471 -16.75 13.73 -13.50
N ALA A 472 -15.99 12.67 -13.19
CA ALA A 472 -15.94 11.44 -13.99
C ALA A 472 -17.31 10.86 -14.38
N PRO A 473 -18.32 10.79 -13.48
CA PRO A 473 -19.64 10.28 -13.85
C PRO A 473 -20.31 11.03 -15.02
N PHE A 474 -19.96 12.30 -15.22
CA PHE A 474 -20.48 13.13 -16.30
C PHE A 474 -19.50 13.27 -17.48
N ILE A 475 -18.22 13.55 -17.22
CA ILE A 475 -17.24 13.86 -18.27
C ILE A 475 -16.80 12.63 -19.04
N LEU A 476 -16.77 11.43 -18.44
CA LEU A 476 -16.36 10.21 -19.15
C LEU A 476 -17.40 9.83 -20.22
N PRO A 477 -18.71 9.69 -19.92
CA PRO A 477 -19.72 9.47 -20.96
C PRO A 477 -19.71 10.55 -22.05
N LEU A 478 -19.48 11.81 -21.68
CA LEU A 478 -19.39 12.93 -22.62
C LEU A 478 -18.16 12.79 -23.54
N ALA A 479 -16.99 12.46 -22.99
CA ALA A 479 -15.77 12.25 -23.75
C ALA A 479 -15.92 11.09 -24.74
N HIS A 480 -16.51 9.97 -24.32
CA HIS A 480 -16.83 8.85 -25.20
C HIS A 480 -17.80 9.24 -26.31
N LYS A 481 -18.86 9.99 -25.98
CA LYS A 481 -19.85 10.50 -26.96
C LYS A 481 -19.20 11.38 -28.03
N HIS A 482 -18.23 12.21 -27.66
CA HIS A 482 -17.54 13.13 -28.58
C HIS A 482 -16.25 12.53 -29.17
N ASN A 483 -15.91 11.27 -28.85
CA ASN A 483 -14.67 10.60 -29.26
C ASN A 483 -13.40 11.38 -28.86
N ILE A 484 -13.38 11.87 -27.62
CA ILE A 484 -12.32 12.71 -27.06
C ILE A 484 -11.47 11.94 -26.06
N LYS A 485 -10.16 12.16 -26.14
CA LYS A 485 -9.20 11.50 -25.26
C LYS A 485 -8.96 12.34 -24.01
N ILE A 486 -9.02 11.70 -22.85
CA ILE A 486 -8.56 12.28 -21.60
C ILE A 486 -7.19 11.65 -21.28
N LEU A 487 -6.14 12.44 -21.44
CA LEU A 487 -4.75 12.03 -21.28
C LEU A 487 -4.26 12.45 -19.88
N PRO A 488 -3.79 11.51 -19.04
CA PRO A 488 -3.41 11.82 -17.66
C PRO A 488 -2.03 12.48 -17.58
N ALA A 489 -1.99 13.67 -17.00
CA ALA A 489 -0.77 14.44 -16.76
C ALA A 489 -0.28 14.41 -15.31
N ASP A 490 -1.08 13.88 -14.36
CA ASP A 490 -0.58 13.57 -13.02
C ASP A 490 0.50 12.48 -13.11
N SER A 491 1.52 12.53 -12.24
CA SER A 491 2.78 11.81 -12.46
C SER A 491 2.60 10.29 -12.41
N GLU A 492 1.82 9.81 -11.45
CA GLU A 492 1.51 8.41 -11.22
C GLU A 492 0.61 7.85 -12.32
N HIS A 493 -0.41 8.59 -12.73
CA HIS A 493 -1.33 8.17 -13.78
C HIS A 493 -0.69 8.25 -15.17
N SER A 494 0.16 9.24 -15.41
CA SER A 494 1.00 9.28 -16.61
C SER A 494 1.97 8.10 -16.66
N ALA A 495 2.51 7.67 -15.52
CA ALA A 495 3.32 6.47 -15.40
C ALA A 495 2.52 5.19 -15.71
N ILE A 496 1.31 5.03 -15.15
CA ILE A 496 0.40 3.92 -15.48
C ILE A 496 0.06 3.93 -16.97
N PHE A 497 -0.31 5.10 -17.50
CA PHE A 497 -0.65 5.30 -18.90
C PHE A 497 0.50 4.89 -19.84
N GLN A 498 1.74 5.20 -19.47
CA GLN A 498 2.93 4.76 -20.21
C GLN A 498 3.15 3.24 -20.14
N CYS A 499 2.79 2.59 -19.04
CA CYS A 499 2.96 1.14 -18.88
C CYS A 499 1.89 0.32 -19.62
N ILE A 500 0.68 0.87 -19.81
CA ILE A 500 -0.43 0.18 -20.49
C ILE A 500 -0.40 0.30 -22.02
N GLN A 501 0.61 0.98 -22.59
CA GLN A 501 0.72 1.18 -24.03
C GLN A 501 0.84 -0.16 -24.76
N GLY A 502 -0.09 -0.45 -25.68
CA GLY A 502 -0.08 -1.65 -26.50
C GLY A 502 -0.42 -2.95 -25.77
N LEU A 503 -0.88 -2.90 -24.51
CA LEU A 503 -1.36 -4.09 -23.81
C LEU A 503 -2.65 -4.65 -24.45
N PRO A 504 -2.86 -5.98 -24.46
CA PRO A 504 -4.15 -6.52 -24.87
C PRO A 504 -5.25 -6.13 -23.87
N VAL A 505 -6.48 -6.03 -24.35
CA VAL A 505 -7.66 -5.76 -23.49
C VAL A 505 -7.75 -6.82 -22.39
N GLY A 506 -7.94 -6.38 -21.15
CA GLY A 506 -8.01 -7.25 -19.97
C GLY A 506 -6.65 -7.70 -19.43
N ALA A 507 -5.52 -7.26 -20.00
CA ALA A 507 -4.20 -7.60 -19.51
C ALA A 507 -3.83 -6.94 -18.18
N LEU A 508 -4.40 -5.77 -17.88
CA LEU A 508 -4.23 -5.11 -16.58
C LEU A 508 -4.89 -5.96 -15.49
N ARG A 509 -4.11 -6.35 -14.48
CA ARG A 509 -4.60 -7.07 -13.30
C ARG A 509 -4.70 -6.15 -12.09
N LYS A 510 -3.66 -5.37 -11.81
CA LYS A 510 -3.57 -4.51 -10.63
C LYS A 510 -2.77 -3.25 -10.93
N ILE A 511 -3.11 -2.15 -10.29
CA ILE A 511 -2.33 -0.92 -10.26
C ILE A 511 -1.56 -0.85 -8.94
N LEU A 512 -0.25 -0.57 -9.00
CA LEU A 512 0.61 -0.32 -7.84
C LEU A 512 0.93 1.18 -7.81
N LEU A 513 0.09 1.94 -7.12
CA LEU A 513 0.13 3.39 -7.08
C LEU A 513 1.16 3.87 -6.06
N THR A 514 2.33 4.31 -6.54
CA THR A 514 3.42 4.71 -5.65
C THR A 514 3.17 6.05 -4.97
N ALA A 515 3.63 6.25 -3.74
CA ALA A 515 3.52 7.51 -3.00
C ALA A 515 4.82 7.87 -2.29
N SER A 516 5.15 9.15 -2.18
CA SER A 516 6.32 9.59 -1.38
C SER A 516 6.16 9.25 0.11
N GLY A 517 4.91 9.17 0.60
CA GLY A 517 4.56 8.95 2.02
C GLY A 517 4.47 10.22 2.87
N GLY A 518 4.67 11.40 2.28
CA GLY A 518 4.48 12.68 2.94
C GLY A 518 5.56 13.07 3.96
N ALA A 519 5.46 14.30 4.48
CA ALA A 519 6.42 14.87 5.44
C ALA A 519 6.50 14.09 6.75
N PHE A 520 5.37 13.50 7.18
CA PHE A 520 5.24 12.89 8.49
C PHE A 520 5.41 11.37 8.49
N ARG A 521 5.83 10.77 7.38
CA ARG A 521 6.01 9.32 7.21
C ARG A 521 6.73 8.66 8.39
N GLU A 522 7.87 9.22 8.80
CA GLU A 522 8.74 8.69 9.86
C GLU A 522 8.43 9.23 11.26
N TRP A 523 7.45 10.13 11.41
CA TRP A 523 7.14 10.73 12.70
C TRP A 523 6.35 9.77 13.60
N PRO A 524 6.60 9.76 14.93
CA PRO A 524 5.75 9.01 15.86
C PRO A 524 4.29 9.50 15.83
N VAL A 525 3.33 8.60 16.00
CA VAL A 525 1.88 8.91 15.96
C VAL A 525 1.51 9.94 17.05
N GLU A 526 2.18 9.87 18.21
CA GLU A 526 1.94 10.75 19.35
C GLU A 526 2.24 12.22 19.05
N LYS A 527 3.10 12.49 18.05
CA LYS A 527 3.44 13.85 17.62
C LYS A 527 2.43 14.45 16.63
N MET A 528 1.50 13.65 16.10
CA MET A 528 0.56 14.10 15.06
C MET A 528 -0.38 15.20 15.55
N LYS A 529 -0.74 15.17 16.85
CA LYS A 529 -1.60 16.17 17.49
C LYS A 529 -0.95 17.56 17.60
N ASP A 530 0.38 17.62 17.55
CA ASP A 530 1.17 18.84 17.74
C ASP A 530 1.66 19.43 16.40
N ILE A 531 1.24 18.85 15.27
CA ILE A 531 1.64 19.30 13.93
C ILE A 531 1.11 20.71 13.65
N LYS A 532 2.01 21.59 13.21
CA LYS A 532 1.68 22.94 12.77
C LYS A 532 1.65 23.04 11.25
N VAL A 533 1.03 24.11 10.74
CA VAL A 533 1.03 24.46 9.31
C VAL A 533 2.45 24.54 8.76
N SER A 534 3.37 25.15 9.51
CA SER A 534 4.78 25.27 9.13
C SER A 534 5.50 23.93 8.96
N ASP A 535 5.03 22.88 9.64
CA ASP A 535 5.58 21.53 9.50
C ASP A 535 4.98 20.83 8.30
N ALA A 536 3.66 20.96 8.10
CA ALA A 536 2.94 20.34 7.00
C ALA A 536 3.34 20.89 5.63
N LEU A 537 3.78 22.16 5.55
CA LEU A 537 4.21 22.80 4.31
C LEU A 537 5.65 22.45 3.86
N LYS A 538 6.34 21.54 4.57
CA LYS A 538 7.69 21.07 4.20
C LYS A 538 7.63 19.71 3.49
N HIS A 539 7.68 19.71 2.16
CA HIS A 539 7.74 18.46 1.39
C HIS A 539 9.19 17.97 1.21
N PRO A 540 9.50 16.67 1.40
CA PRO A 540 10.88 16.16 1.38
C PRO A 540 11.54 16.05 -0.01
N ILE A 541 10.78 16.23 -1.10
CA ILE A 541 11.19 15.88 -2.48
C ILE A 541 10.72 16.96 -3.46
N TRP A 542 9.40 17.14 -3.56
CA TRP A 542 8.77 18.04 -4.51
C TRP A 542 8.62 19.48 -4.00
N THR A 543 8.68 20.45 -4.91
CA THR A 543 8.23 21.83 -4.64
C THR A 543 6.78 21.96 -5.12
N LEU A 544 5.84 22.02 -4.19
CA LEU A 544 4.39 21.93 -4.46
C LEU A 544 3.64 23.14 -3.90
N GLY A 545 2.44 23.38 -4.41
CA GLY A 545 1.51 24.36 -3.85
C GLY A 545 0.99 23.94 -2.47
N ARG A 546 0.60 24.90 -1.63
CA ARG A 546 0.22 24.67 -0.21
C ARG A 546 -0.77 23.52 -0.02
N LYS A 547 -1.84 23.46 -0.82
CA LYS A 547 -2.88 22.41 -0.75
C LYS A 547 -2.31 21.01 -0.97
N ILE A 548 -1.61 20.80 -2.09
CA ILE A 548 -1.04 19.50 -2.44
C ILE A 548 0.03 19.08 -1.41
N THR A 549 0.79 20.04 -0.87
CA THR A 549 1.77 19.76 0.18
C THR A 549 1.11 19.20 1.44
N VAL A 550 -0.01 19.80 1.89
CA VAL A 550 -0.79 19.28 3.03
C VAL A 550 -1.47 17.95 2.70
N ASP A 551 -2.02 17.79 1.50
CA ASP A 551 -2.62 16.53 1.05
C ASP A 551 -1.59 15.38 0.98
N SER A 552 -0.34 15.67 0.61
CA SER A 552 0.76 14.71 0.65
C SER A 552 1.11 14.35 2.10
N ALA A 553 1.12 15.35 3.00
CA ALA A 553 1.39 15.14 4.42
C ALA A 553 0.30 14.29 5.11
N THR A 554 -0.97 14.43 4.69
CA THR A 554 -2.12 13.66 5.19
C THR A 554 -2.39 12.36 4.42
N LEU A 555 -1.70 12.11 3.31
CA LEU A 555 -2.01 11.10 2.29
C LEU A 555 -3.39 11.20 1.61
N PHE A 556 -4.15 12.29 1.82
CA PHE A 556 -5.34 12.55 0.98
C PHE A 556 -4.98 12.64 -0.49
N ASN A 557 -3.80 13.18 -0.83
CA ASN A 557 -3.35 13.23 -2.23
C ASN A 557 -3.39 11.83 -2.86
N LYS A 558 -2.83 10.84 -2.17
CA LYS A 558 -2.77 9.47 -2.70
C LYS A 558 -4.13 8.78 -2.68
N GLY A 559 -4.95 9.02 -1.67
CA GLY A 559 -6.32 8.50 -1.63
C GLY A 559 -7.20 9.04 -2.76
N LEU A 560 -7.09 10.34 -3.06
CA LEU A 560 -7.77 10.99 -4.19
C LEU A 560 -7.31 10.40 -5.53
N GLU A 561 -6.01 10.14 -5.68
CA GLU A 561 -5.45 9.52 -6.89
C GLU A 561 -5.88 8.06 -7.10
N VAL A 562 -6.28 7.33 -6.04
CA VAL A 562 -6.91 6.02 -6.18
C VAL A 562 -8.26 6.13 -6.90
N ILE A 563 -9.06 7.13 -6.54
CA ILE A 563 -10.36 7.40 -7.20
C ILE A 563 -10.12 7.79 -8.66
N GLU A 564 -9.13 8.65 -8.91
CA GLU A 564 -8.75 9.03 -10.27
C GLU A 564 -8.26 7.84 -11.09
N ALA A 565 -7.44 6.94 -10.52
CA ALA A 565 -6.95 5.75 -11.20
C ALA A 565 -8.08 4.78 -11.56
N HIS A 566 -9.09 4.63 -10.70
CA HIS A 566 -10.30 3.86 -11.00
C HIS A 566 -11.00 4.41 -12.25
N TYR A 567 -11.26 5.71 -12.31
CA TYR A 567 -11.95 6.34 -13.44
C TYR A 567 -11.10 6.40 -14.72
N LEU A 568 -9.79 6.58 -14.61
CA LEU A 568 -8.90 6.61 -15.77
C LEU A 568 -8.69 5.22 -16.36
N PHE A 569 -8.50 4.19 -15.53
CA PHE A 569 -7.99 2.90 -16.00
C PHE A 569 -8.97 1.73 -15.88
N GLY A 570 -10.08 1.91 -15.15
CA GLY A 570 -11.11 0.89 -14.94
C GLY A 570 -10.70 -0.22 -13.99
N ALA A 571 -9.63 -0.04 -13.22
CA ALA A 571 -9.25 -0.97 -12.17
C ALA A 571 -10.26 -0.86 -11.00
N GLU A 572 -10.71 -2.00 -10.48
CA GLU A 572 -11.52 -2.02 -9.26
C GLU A 572 -10.71 -1.50 -8.07
N TYR A 573 -11.38 -0.91 -7.07
CA TYR A 573 -10.67 -0.34 -5.92
C TYR A 573 -9.77 -1.35 -5.20
N ASP A 574 -10.20 -2.61 -5.10
CA ASP A 574 -9.40 -3.67 -4.46
C ASP A 574 -8.19 -4.11 -5.31
N ASP A 575 -8.16 -3.72 -6.59
CA ASP A 575 -7.06 -3.92 -7.54
C ASP A 575 -6.20 -2.65 -7.73
N ILE A 576 -6.35 -1.66 -6.85
CA ILE A 576 -5.46 -0.49 -6.77
C ILE A 576 -4.79 -0.53 -5.41
N GLU A 577 -3.46 -0.72 -5.40
CA GLU A 577 -2.67 -0.85 -4.18
C GLU A 577 -1.71 0.34 -4.04
N ILE A 578 -1.81 1.06 -2.93
CA ILE A 578 -0.87 2.15 -2.61
C ILE A 578 0.44 1.54 -2.09
N VAL A 579 1.57 1.98 -2.65
CA VAL A 579 2.91 1.57 -2.22
C VAL A 579 3.75 2.79 -1.89
N ILE A 580 4.26 2.90 -0.67
CA ILE A 580 5.14 4.00 -0.28
C ILE A 580 6.54 3.79 -0.88
N HIS A 581 6.93 4.71 -1.77
CA HIS A 581 8.22 4.80 -2.44
C HIS A 581 8.87 6.17 -2.17
N PRO A 582 9.66 6.32 -1.09
CA PRO A 582 10.23 7.60 -0.65
C PRO A 582 11.08 8.33 -1.69
N GLN A 583 11.75 7.60 -2.57
CA GLN A 583 12.68 8.17 -3.54
C GLN A 583 11.97 8.83 -4.73
N SER A 584 10.68 8.54 -4.96
CA SER A 584 9.87 9.08 -6.06
C SER A 584 10.56 8.96 -7.44
N ILE A 585 11.23 7.82 -7.67
CA ILE A 585 11.86 7.48 -8.96
C ILE A 585 10.98 6.56 -9.78
N ILE A 586 10.40 5.54 -9.15
CA ILE A 586 9.29 4.80 -9.74
C ILE A 586 8.04 5.64 -9.50
N HIS A 587 7.45 6.15 -10.58
CA HIS A 587 6.28 7.04 -10.48
C HIS A 587 4.98 6.26 -10.41
N SER A 588 4.90 5.05 -10.97
CA SER A 588 3.85 4.06 -10.70
C SER A 588 4.17 2.75 -11.42
N MET A 589 3.39 1.71 -11.14
CA MET A 589 3.54 0.40 -11.81
C MET A 589 2.17 -0.24 -12.06
N ILE A 590 2.16 -1.20 -12.97
CA ILE A 590 1.04 -2.10 -13.21
C ILE A 590 1.49 -3.55 -13.06
N GLU A 591 0.61 -4.40 -12.55
CA GLU A 591 0.72 -5.85 -12.64
C GLU A 591 -0.20 -6.34 -13.76
N THR A 592 0.31 -7.23 -14.59
CA THR A 592 -0.44 -7.83 -15.70
C THR A 592 -0.98 -9.22 -15.34
N GLN A 593 -1.88 -9.77 -16.15
CA GLN A 593 -2.50 -11.08 -15.92
C GLN A 593 -1.53 -12.27 -15.96
N ASP A 594 -0.28 -12.10 -16.40
CA ASP A 594 0.76 -13.13 -16.30
C ASP A 594 1.67 -12.93 -15.06
N SER A 595 1.36 -11.96 -14.21
CA SER A 595 2.10 -11.55 -13.00
C SER A 595 3.38 -10.74 -13.28
N SER A 596 3.63 -10.33 -14.52
CA SER A 596 4.70 -9.37 -14.84
C SER A 596 4.33 -7.99 -14.33
N VAL A 597 5.30 -7.28 -13.77
CA VAL A 597 5.16 -5.88 -13.34
C VAL A 597 5.91 -4.97 -14.30
N ILE A 598 5.23 -3.95 -14.81
CA ILE A 598 5.80 -2.91 -15.67
C ILE A 598 5.75 -1.59 -14.91
N ALA A 599 6.88 -0.89 -14.89
CA ALA A 599 7.06 0.33 -14.12
C ALA A 599 7.60 1.46 -15.01
N GLN A 600 7.12 2.68 -14.80
CA GLN A 600 7.71 3.87 -15.40
C GLN A 600 8.60 4.57 -14.37
N LEU A 601 9.84 4.86 -14.78
CA LEU A 601 10.86 5.47 -13.95
C LEU A 601 11.27 6.83 -14.54
N GLY A 602 11.48 7.81 -13.68
CA GLY A 602 11.99 9.13 -14.05
C GLY A 602 12.48 9.92 -12.86
N LEU A 603 13.17 11.03 -13.11
CA LEU A 603 13.41 12.01 -12.06
C LEU A 603 12.07 12.61 -11.59
N PRO A 604 11.98 13.11 -10.35
CA PRO A 604 10.79 13.80 -9.87
C PRO A 604 10.67 15.19 -10.51
N ASP A 605 10.23 15.20 -11.77
CA ASP A 605 10.08 16.38 -12.62
C ASP A 605 8.74 16.31 -13.36
N MET A 606 7.82 17.22 -13.03
CA MET A 606 6.47 17.26 -13.62
C MET A 606 6.47 17.62 -15.11
N ARG A 607 7.57 18.13 -15.65
CA ARG A 607 7.68 18.35 -17.10
C ARG A 607 7.66 17.03 -17.86
N LEU A 608 8.11 15.91 -17.27
CA LEU A 608 8.11 14.58 -17.90
C LEU A 608 6.69 14.08 -18.24
N PRO A 609 5.74 13.98 -17.28
CA PRO A 609 4.39 13.56 -17.58
C PRO A 609 3.64 14.57 -18.46
N LEU A 610 3.86 15.89 -18.28
CA LEU A 610 3.26 16.92 -19.13
C LEU A 610 3.71 16.79 -20.59
N LEU A 611 5.02 16.64 -20.83
CA LEU A 611 5.57 16.46 -22.17
C LEU A 611 5.00 15.22 -22.84
N TYR A 612 4.95 14.08 -22.13
CA TYR A 612 4.41 12.85 -22.69
C TYR A 612 2.93 12.99 -23.03
N THR A 613 2.13 13.59 -22.15
CA THR A 613 0.70 13.87 -22.38
C THR A 613 0.48 14.71 -23.63
N LEU A 614 1.29 15.75 -23.84
CA LEU A 614 1.17 16.64 -25.00
C LEU A 614 1.61 15.98 -26.31
N SER A 615 2.67 15.17 -26.25
CA SER A 615 3.31 14.54 -27.41
C SER A 615 2.79 13.16 -27.77
N TRP A 616 2.02 12.51 -26.89
CA TRP A 616 1.47 11.18 -27.11
C TRP A 616 0.74 11.10 -28.47
N PRO A 617 0.98 10.04 -29.28
CA PRO A 617 1.71 8.80 -28.95
C PRO A 617 3.23 8.86 -29.12
N GLU A 618 3.78 9.98 -29.59
CA GLU A 618 5.21 10.12 -29.84
C GLU A 618 5.99 10.44 -28.55
N ARG A 619 7.31 10.21 -28.60
CA ARG A 619 8.25 10.73 -27.60
C ARG A 619 9.17 11.72 -28.27
N ILE A 620 9.37 12.87 -27.64
CA ILE A 620 10.23 13.94 -28.14
C ILE A 620 11.64 13.76 -27.54
N TYR A 621 12.67 14.00 -28.35
CA TYR A 621 14.05 14.04 -27.86
C TYR A 621 14.28 15.28 -26.99
N CYS A 622 14.86 15.07 -25.82
CA CYS A 622 15.16 16.11 -24.84
C CYS A 622 16.67 16.22 -24.63
N SER A 623 17.20 17.44 -24.52
CA SER A 623 18.63 17.63 -24.28
C SER A 623 19.00 17.29 -22.83
N GLU A 624 20.17 16.70 -22.60
CA GLU A 624 20.63 16.36 -21.24
C GLU A 624 20.91 17.62 -20.37
N ILE A 625 21.02 18.81 -20.99
CA ILE A 625 21.24 20.10 -20.30
C ILE A 625 19.96 20.53 -19.57
N THR A 626 18.82 20.46 -20.26
CA THR A 626 17.50 20.86 -19.74
C THR A 626 16.76 19.71 -19.06
N TRP A 627 17.09 18.46 -19.44
CA TRP A 627 16.46 17.23 -18.97
C TRP A 627 17.53 16.23 -18.52
N PRO A 628 17.98 16.32 -17.26
CA PRO A 628 19.01 15.43 -16.74
C PRO A 628 18.57 13.96 -16.79
N ARG A 629 19.53 13.07 -17.06
CA ARG A 629 19.27 11.63 -17.15
C ARG A 629 19.25 10.97 -15.77
N LEU A 630 18.32 10.05 -15.60
CA LEU A 630 18.29 9.18 -14.43
C LEU A 630 19.51 8.25 -14.44
N ASP A 631 20.29 8.29 -13.35
CA ASP A 631 21.43 7.41 -13.12
C ASP A 631 21.14 6.53 -11.90
N LEU A 632 20.69 5.29 -12.17
CA LEU A 632 20.32 4.34 -11.13
C LEU A 632 21.51 3.95 -10.25
N SER A 633 22.72 3.90 -10.82
CA SER A 633 23.93 3.57 -10.07
C SER A 633 24.29 4.66 -9.05
N LYS A 634 24.00 5.94 -9.36
CA LYS A 634 24.16 7.05 -8.41
C LYS A 634 23.05 7.10 -7.36
N TYR A 635 21.81 6.74 -7.72
CA TYR A 635 20.68 6.76 -6.78
C TYR A 635 20.76 5.67 -5.71
N GLY A 636 21.36 4.53 -6.04
CA GLY A 636 21.60 3.44 -5.10
C GLY A 636 20.33 2.61 -4.83
N SER A 637 19.63 2.90 -3.73
CA SER A 637 18.51 2.08 -3.25
C SER A 637 17.13 2.67 -3.59
N LEU A 638 16.26 1.84 -4.16
CA LEU A 638 14.83 2.10 -4.28
C LEU A 638 14.09 1.23 -3.26
N THR A 639 13.31 1.84 -2.37
CA THR A 639 12.63 1.14 -1.26
C THR A 639 11.12 1.22 -1.38
N PHE A 640 10.43 0.19 -0.91
CA PHE A 640 8.97 0.08 -0.94
C PHE A 640 8.44 -0.35 0.43
N GLN A 641 7.31 0.21 0.83
CA GLN A 641 6.64 -0.09 2.09
C GLN A 641 5.13 0.06 1.95
N ALA A 642 4.35 -0.66 2.75
CA ALA A 642 2.91 -0.45 2.83
C ALA A 642 2.60 0.91 3.51
N PRO A 643 1.51 1.61 3.15
CA PRO A 643 1.06 2.79 3.87
C PRO A 643 0.61 2.43 5.29
N ASP A 644 0.83 3.35 6.23
CA ASP A 644 0.32 3.23 7.59
C ASP A 644 -1.10 3.81 7.67
N ASN A 645 -2.11 2.97 7.42
CA ASN A 645 -3.51 3.39 7.37
C ASN A 645 -4.09 3.77 8.76
N VAL A 646 -3.44 3.39 9.85
CA VAL A 646 -3.83 3.83 11.20
C VAL A 646 -3.42 5.29 11.39
N LYS A 647 -2.22 5.62 10.93
CA LYS A 647 -1.67 6.96 10.97
C LYS A 647 -2.30 7.91 9.94
N PHE A 648 -2.70 7.38 8.79
CA PHE A 648 -3.29 8.13 7.69
C PHE A 648 -4.67 7.55 7.32
N PRO A 649 -5.72 7.86 8.10
CA PRO A 649 -7.07 7.34 7.86
C PRO A 649 -7.70 7.86 6.56
N SER A 650 -7.16 8.95 5.99
CA SER A 650 -7.52 9.48 4.66
C SER A 650 -7.54 8.42 3.56
N VAL A 651 -6.62 7.45 3.61
CA VAL A 651 -6.57 6.34 2.66
C VAL A 651 -7.88 5.57 2.71
N ASN A 652 -8.27 5.07 3.89
CA ASN A 652 -9.50 4.30 4.05
C ASN A 652 -10.75 5.13 3.67
N LEU A 653 -10.77 6.41 4.04
CA LEU A 653 -11.86 7.33 3.68
C LEU A 653 -12.02 7.45 2.15
N CYS A 654 -10.91 7.59 1.41
CA CYS A 654 -10.96 7.71 -0.05
C CYS A 654 -11.41 6.41 -0.73
N TYR A 655 -10.94 5.23 -0.26
CA TYR A 655 -11.45 3.95 -0.78
C TYR A 655 -12.94 3.77 -0.49
N ALA A 656 -13.42 4.17 0.69
CA ALA A 656 -14.84 4.10 1.03
C ALA A 656 -15.68 5.04 0.16
N ALA A 657 -15.26 6.29 -0.03
CA ALA A 657 -15.93 7.25 -0.89
C ALA A 657 -15.93 6.81 -2.36
N GLY A 658 -14.80 6.27 -2.84
CA GLY A 658 -14.70 5.69 -4.17
C GLY A 658 -15.71 4.57 -4.40
N ARG A 659 -15.80 3.60 -3.47
CA ARG A 659 -16.78 2.50 -3.52
C ARG A 659 -18.23 2.98 -3.44
N ALA A 660 -18.49 4.08 -2.72
CA ALA A 660 -19.82 4.69 -2.69
C ALA A 660 -20.18 5.33 -4.04
N GLY A 661 -19.19 5.89 -4.75
CA GLY A 661 -19.35 6.47 -6.08
C GLY A 661 -20.26 7.69 -6.11
N GLY A 662 -20.75 8.03 -7.31
CA GLY A 662 -21.69 9.14 -7.51
C GLY A 662 -21.15 10.47 -7.02
N THR A 663 -21.97 11.24 -6.29
CA THR A 663 -21.57 12.53 -5.72
C THR A 663 -20.63 12.42 -4.52
N MET A 664 -20.44 11.24 -3.92
CA MET A 664 -19.59 11.06 -2.74
C MET A 664 -18.13 11.42 -3.01
N THR A 665 -17.61 11.08 -4.19
CA THR A 665 -16.21 11.37 -4.55
C THR A 665 -15.95 12.87 -4.67
N GLY A 666 -16.89 13.61 -5.27
CA GLY A 666 -16.85 15.07 -5.34
C GLY A 666 -16.99 15.74 -3.97
N VAL A 667 -17.90 15.25 -3.13
CA VAL A 667 -18.09 15.74 -1.76
C VAL A 667 -16.83 15.53 -0.91
N LEU A 668 -16.22 14.35 -0.96
CA LEU A 668 -14.96 14.08 -0.25
C LEU A 668 -13.85 15.04 -0.71
N SER A 669 -13.69 15.25 -2.02
CA SER A 669 -12.70 16.19 -2.57
C SER A 669 -12.94 17.63 -2.09
N ALA A 670 -14.18 18.10 -2.18
CA ALA A 670 -14.57 19.46 -1.81
C ALA A 670 -14.44 19.71 -0.30
N ALA A 671 -14.83 18.72 0.52
CA ALA A 671 -14.64 18.76 1.96
C ALA A 671 -13.15 18.79 2.33
N ASN A 672 -12.31 18.00 1.66
CA ASN A 672 -10.87 17.99 1.88
C ASN A 672 -10.23 19.34 1.52
N GLU A 673 -10.57 19.89 0.36
CA GLU A 673 -10.09 21.22 -0.04
C GLU A 673 -10.42 22.27 1.03
N LYS A 674 -11.65 22.29 1.54
CA LYS A 674 -12.05 23.24 2.57
C LYS A 674 -11.38 22.96 3.92
N ALA A 675 -11.24 21.70 4.31
CA ALA A 675 -10.56 21.33 5.56
C ALA A 675 -9.08 21.73 5.54
N VAL A 676 -8.39 21.53 4.41
CA VAL A 676 -7.00 21.98 4.22
C VAL A 676 -6.91 23.50 4.27
N GLU A 677 -7.83 24.22 3.63
CA GLU A 677 -7.89 25.69 3.71
C GLU A 677 -8.00 26.15 5.18
N LEU A 678 -8.93 25.58 5.94
CA LEU A 678 -9.11 25.89 7.36
C LEU A 678 -7.86 25.57 8.19
N PHE A 679 -7.20 24.43 7.94
CA PHE A 679 -5.96 24.09 8.64
C PHE A 679 -4.84 25.09 8.31
N VAL A 680 -4.70 25.44 7.04
CA VAL A 680 -3.69 26.39 6.55
C VAL A 680 -3.91 27.80 7.08
N GLU A 681 -5.16 28.16 7.36
CA GLU A 681 -5.58 29.38 8.07
C GLU A 681 -5.49 29.27 9.61
N GLU A 682 -4.94 28.17 10.12
CA GLU A 682 -4.80 27.87 11.55
C GLU A 682 -6.14 27.84 12.32
N LYS A 683 -7.24 27.55 11.63
CA LYS A 683 -8.60 27.50 12.19
C LYS A 683 -8.99 26.13 12.74
N ILE A 684 -8.32 25.06 12.31
CA ILE A 684 -8.48 23.69 12.80
C ILE A 684 -7.10 23.04 12.96
N SER A 685 -7.01 21.96 13.74
CA SER A 685 -5.76 21.20 13.88
C SER A 685 -5.51 20.26 12.69
N TYR A 686 -4.31 19.70 12.60
CA TYR A 686 -3.97 18.72 11.57
C TYR A 686 -4.89 17.49 11.58
N LEU A 687 -5.25 16.99 12.78
CA LEU A 687 -6.12 15.82 12.91
C LEU A 687 -7.59 16.12 12.59
N ASP A 688 -8.01 17.38 12.75
CA ASP A 688 -9.36 17.80 12.41
C ASP A 688 -9.63 17.74 10.90
N ILE A 689 -8.60 17.78 10.05
CA ILE A 689 -8.75 17.63 8.60
C ILE A 689 -9.51 16.34 8.27
N PHE A 690 -9.05 15.21 8.83
CA PHE A 690 -9.67 13.91 8.59
C PHE A 690 -11.12 13.88 9.11
N LYS A 691 -11.35 14.46 10.29
CA LYS A 691 -12.67 14.49 10.94
C LYS A 691 -13.68 15.35 10.17
N VAL A 692 -13.27 16.52 9.68
CA VAL A 692 -14.13 17.39 8.88
C VAL A 692 -14.54 16.68 7.59
N VAL A 693 -13.61 15.99 6.92
CA VAL A 693 -13.90 15.23 5.71
C VAL A 693 -14.86 14.07 5.99
N GLU A 694 -14.58 13.28 7.03
CA GLU A 694 -15.44 12.15 7.43
C GLU A 694 -16.86 12.60 7.73
N LEU A 695 -17.05 13.58 8.63
CA LEU A 695 -18.37 14.08 9.02
C LEU A 695 -19.15 14.66 7.83
N THR A 696 -18.46 15.33 6.89
CA THR A 696 -19.10 15.86 5.68
C THR A 696 -19.59 14.72 4.78
N CYS A 697 -18.79 13.65 4.62
CA CYS A 697 -19.17 12.47 3.84
C CYS A 697 -20.31 11.69 4.50
N GLU A 698 -20.30 11.56 5.83
CA GLU A 698 -21.36 10.92 6.61
C GLU A 698 -22.71 11.64 6.45
N GLU A 699 -22.70 12.98 6.53
CA GLU A 699 -23.92 13.76 6.35
C GLU A 699 -24.47 13.61 4.92
N HIS A 700 -23.58 13.64 3.92
CA HIS A 700 -23.95 13.50 2.50
C HIS A 700 -24.53 12.13 2.15
N GLN A 701 -24.25 11.08 2.94
CA GLN A 701 -24.76 9.74 2.68
C GLN A 701 -26.30 9.70 2.55
N LYS A 702 -27.00 10.62 3.21
CA LYS A 702 -28.46 10.75 3.17
C LYS A 702 -28.99 11.24 1.82
N GLU A 703 -28.16 11.95 1.05
CA GLU A 703 -28.50 12.60 -0.21
C GLU A 703 -27.63 12.11 -1.38
N LEU A 704 -27.00 10.94 -1.24
CA LEU A 704 -26.10 10.39 -2.25
C LEU A 704 -26.81 10.19 -3.60
N VAL A 705 -26.40 10.97 -4.60
CA VAL A 705 -26.81 10.81 -6.00
C VAL A 705 -25.80 9.91 -6.72
N ALA A 706 -26.25 8.73 -7.20
CA ALA A 706 -25.39 7.73 -7.83
C ALA A 706 -24.96 8.09 -9.28
N SER A 707 -25.80 8.81 -10.02
CA SER A 707 -25.54 9.22 -11.40
C SER A 707 -25.85 10.70 -11.57
N PRO A 708 -24.96 11.59 -11.09
CA PRO A 708 -25.24 13.01 -11.03
C PRO A 708 -25.12 13.71 -12.38
N SER A 709 -25.96 14.72 -12.57
CA SER A 709 -25.82 15.78 -13.57
C SER A 709 -24.64 16.72 -13.23
N LEU A 710 -24.24 17.54 -14.19
CA LEU A 710 -23.21 18.56 -13.98
C LEU A 710 -23.63 19.55 -12.88
N GLU A 711 -24.91 19.94 -12.86
CA GLU A 711 -25.48 20.85 -11.88
C GLU A 711 -25.45 20.26 -10.47
N GLU A 712 -25.76 18.97 -10.32
CA GLU A 712 -25.67 18.26 -9.03
C GLU A 712 -24.22 18.15 -8.54
N ILE A 713 -23.25 17.88 -9.44
CA ILE A 713 -21.82 17.85 -9.07
C ILE A 713 -21.39 19.22 -8.52
N ILE A 714 -21.75 20.31 -9.21
CA ILE A 714 -21.42 21.67 -8.79
C ILE A 714 -22.13 22.02 -7.47
N HIS A 715 -23.41 21.66 -7.36
CA HIS A 715 -24.21 21.91 -6.16
C HIS A 715 -23.60 21.22 -4.93
N TYR A 716 -23.26 19.94 -5.03
CA TYR A 716 -22.70 19.18 -3.91
C TYR A 716 -21.25 19.55 -3.58
N ASP A 717 -20.44 20.03 -4.54
CA ASP A 717 -19.15 20.66 -4.24
C ASP A 717 -19.34 21.90 -3.35
N GLN A 718 -20.26 22.81 -3.73
CA GLN A 718 -20.53 24.02 -2.95
C GLN A 718 -21.12 23.70 -1.56
N TRP A 719 -22.08 22.77 -1.51
CA TRP A 719 -22.67 22.30 -0.27
C TRP A 719 -21.59 21.71 0.67
N ALA A 720 -20.71 20.86 0.16
CA ALA A 720 -19.67 20.21 0.96
C ALA A 720 -18.69 21.23 1.54
N ARG A 721 -18.27 22.23 0.74
CA ARG A 721 -17.43 23.34 1.23
C ARG A 721 -18.14 24.14 2.33
N GLN A 722 -19.43 24.43 2.16
CA GLN A 722 -20.20 25.18 3.16
C GLN A 722 -20.42 24.37 4.44
N HIS A 723 -20.69 23.07 4.32
CA HIS A 723 -20.86 22.17 5.45
C HIS A 723 -19.55 22.00 6.23
N ALA A 724 -18.45 21.70 5.55
CA ALA A 724 -17.12 21.60 6.13
C ALA A 724 -16.70 22.89 6.87
N ALA A 725 -16.99 24.06 6.30
CA ALA A 725 -16.75 25.34 6.94
C ALA A 725 -17.55 25.54 8.25
N ASN A 726 -18.77 25.01 8.32
CA ASN A 726 -19.61 25.12 9.51
C ASN A 726 -19.16 24.19 10.63
N LEU A 727 -18.61 23.01 10.31
CA LEU A 727 -18.08 22.05 11.29
C LEU A 727 -16.93 22.62 12.12
N GLN A 728 -16.15 23.57 11.57
CA GLN A 728 -15.11 24.30 12.29
C GLN A 728 -15.64 24.87 13.62
N LYS A 729 -16.85 25.45 13.61
CA LYS A 729 -17.46 26.11 14.78
C LYS A 729 -17.77 25.11 15.89
N THR A 730 -18.01 23.85 15.54
CA THR A 730 -18.33 22.76 16.48
C THR A 730 -17.07 22.11 17.05
N LEU A 731 -15.95 22.15 16.32
CA LEU A 731 -14.65 21.61 16.74
C LEU A 731 -13.80 22.59 17.55
N SER A 732 -14.17 23.88 17.55
CA SER A 732 -13.48 24.95 18.31
C SER A 732 -13.93 25.05 19.78
N TYR A 733 -14.74 24.10 20.26
CA TYR A 733 -15.18 23.91 21.65
C TYR A 733 -14.76 22.52 22.12
#